data_AF-A0A0Q4FXX6-F1
#
_entry.id   AF-A0A0Q4FXX6-F1
#
_cell.length_a   1.000
_cell.length_b   1.000
_cell.length_c   1.000
_cell.angle_alpha   90.00
_cell.angle_beta   90.00
_cell.angle_gamma   90.00
#
_symmetry.space_group_name_H-M   'P 1'
#
loop_
_entity.id
_entity.type
_entity.pdbx_description
1 polymer ?
#
loop_
_entity_poly.entity_id
_entity_poly.type
_entity_poly.pdbx_seq_one_letter_code
_entity_poly.pdbx_strand_id
1 'polypeptide(L)'
;MRAAMMTTLTAILLAAPVQGQQATTIQQDFEAATALADKGDHVAALAAWERLEQRTASKRRSLALVQVRKSATLLALNRKDESVAAARAGLAGLPAADKTLQEDRFTAYFNIARVAQNAIDYAGAATAYAQAEGASDDPGFRLAAMIGQADVLTYVAPTEAAKAMARAEALAATIKVSKSDMAEISRRKGLLLLNTGAFEAARQASIQAVTLRGGMTEKTDLRDVAVRSDAAIASLLVGRTDDARRYMAMTGAGRITKGDFTPGAEMTVPDCGGDAGLKPADMAVVEFSIGDDGSVLQAAPIYAVGGGEAALTFARAARDWSWTPEQVKTMPAFFRYGARVEMRCSTAFQRPSIVGTLRSDLAHWLDERGAPALEPVSDKAVLAIAAQRAALATGEGKAGRDALTLMSPIYALIENPIVGNDERNALAARALAIAVANGAPPSVRLGLDMMVRQTAKLDRDFDAVQQIYRRMLDEPVYASDARTRSVLRLMQADHEKPRVAKPLLENVANDPALDASDPLRVGALVRLASLEQTAGDTAAARAAFEKSGLTADQCALLDAPPRQLKTGGVFPEEAQGWGFEGWTSTQFDIGADGRVLNERAVLSYPPFVFTKAGVAAITTSRFAKSFRPDGGLGCGGTTRRIRFTLGR
;
A
#
# COMPACT_ATOMS: atom_id res chain seq x y z
N MET A 1 -48.13 -33.85 -59.39
CA MET A 1 -48.50 -32.79 -58.42
C MET A 1 -49.74 -33.24 -57.66
N ARG A 2 -49.55 -33.72 -56.43
CA ARG A 2 -50.60 -34.21 -55.53
C ARG A 2 -50.37 -33.62 -54.15
N ALA A 3 -51.47 -33.18 -53.54
CA ALA A 3 -51.55 -32.55 -52.24
C ALA A 3 -51.65 -33.58 -51.09
N ALA A 4 -51.21 -33.11 -49.92
CA ALA A 4 -51.71 -33.34 -48.56
C ALA A 4 -51.94 -34.77 -48.02
N MET A 5 -51.27 -35.08 -46.90
CA MET A 5 -51.96 -35.52 -45.67
C MET A 5 -51.06 -35.29 -44.44
N MET A 6 -51.50 -34.39 -43.56
CA MET A 6 -51.02 -34.18 -42.20
C MET A 6 -51.55 -35.30 -41.31
N THR A 7 -50.68 -35.97 -40.56
CA THR A 7 -51.06 -36.92 -39.51
C THR A 7 -50.59 -36.38 -38.16
N THR A 8 -51.54 -35.92 -37.36
CA THR A 8 -51.37 -35.56 -35.95
C THR A 8 -51.13 -36.81 -35.11
N LEU A 9 -49.96 -36.93 -34.47
CA LEU A 9 -49.70 -37.88 -33.39
C LEU A 9 -49.89 -37.18 -32.04
N THR A 10 -50.91 -37.60 -31.30
CA THR A 10 -51.15 -37.21 -29.90
C THR A 10 -50.32 -38.14 -29.00
N ALA A 11 -49.27 -37.63 -28.38
CA ALA A 11 -48.47 -38.37 -27.41
C ALA A 11 -49.11 -38.29 -26.02
N ILE A 12 -49.53 -39.44 -25.48
CA ILE A 12 -49.98 -39.58 -24.09
C ILE A 12 -48.72 -39.70 -23.21
N LEU A 13 -48.41 -38.64 -22.46
CA LEU A 13 -47.39 -38.66 -21.42
C LEU A 13 -47.97 -39.32 -20.15
N LEU A 14 -47.59 -40.58 -19.91
CA LEU A 14 -47.72 -41.21 -18.60
C LEU A 14 -46.72 -40.54 -17.66
N ALA A 15 -47.22 -39.75 -16.70
CA ALA A 15 -46.42 -39.22 -15.60
C ALA A 15 -45.94 -40.38 -14.72
N ALA A 16 -44.64 -40.67 -14.76
CA ALA A 16 -44.01 -41.55 -13.78
C ALA A 16 -44.14 -40.93 -12.38
N PRO A 17 -44.41 -41.72 -11.32
CA PRO A 17 -44.43 -41.19 -9.97
C PRO A 17 -43.05 -40.61 -9.63
N VAL A 18 -43.02 -39.33 -9.28
CA VAL A 18 -41.86 -38.66 -8.71
C VAL A 18 -41.53 -39.41 -7.41
N GLN A 19 -40.53 -40.29 -7.47
CA GLN A 19 -39.93 -40.87 -6.28
C GLN A 19 -39.42 -39.71 -5.44
N GLY A 20 -40.07 -39.43 -4.31
CA GLY A 20 -39.63 -38.42 -3.36
C GLY A 20 -38.18 -38.72 -2.98
N GLN A 21 -37.27 -37.81 -3.35
CA GLN A 21 -35.87 -37.88 -2.91
C GLN A 21 -35.86 -38.01 -1.38
N GLN A 22 -35.34 -39.13 -0.89
CA GLN A 22 -35.13 -39.34 0.55
C GLN A 22 -34.31 -38.16 1.09
N ALA A 23 -34.80 -37.54 2.17
CA ALA A 23 -34.11 -36.43 2.81
C ALA A 23 -32.71 -36.88 3.26
N THR A 24 -31.68 -36.13 2.87
CA THR A 24 -30.29 -36.44 3.22
C THR A 24 -30.07 -36.36 4.74
N THR A 25 -29.26 -37.26 5.26
CA THR A 25 -28.88 -37.25 6.68
C THR A 25 -27.92 -36.10 6.98
N ILE A 26 -27.82 -35.69 8.25
CA ILE A 26 -26.85 -34.65 8.68
C ILE A 26 -25.41 -35.07 8.33
N GLN A 27 -25.09 -36.36 8.45
CA GLN A 27 -23.76 -36.89 8.12
C GLN A 27 -23.46 -36.79 6.63
N GLN A 28 -24.43 -37.15 5.76
CA GLN A 28 -24.29 -37.02 4.31
C GLN A 28 -24.07 -35.57 3.89
N ASP A 29 -24.81 -34.63 4.48
CA ASP A 29 -24.62 -33.21 4.19
C ASP A 29 -23.25 -32.71 4.70
N PHE A 30 -22.79 -33.18 5.86
CA PHE A 30 -21.49 -32.82 6.42
C PHE A 30 -20.33 -33.30 5.53
N GLU A 31 -20.40 -34.56 5.07
CA GLU A 31 -19.44 -35.13 4.12
C GLU A 31 -19.46 -34.39 2.79
N ALA A 32 -20.65 -34.03 2.28
CA ALA A 32 -20.80 -33.26 1.06
C ALA A 32 -20.19 -31.84 1.19
N ALA A 33 -20.43 -31.15 2.31
CA ALA A 33 -19.85 -29.84 2.58
C ALA A 33 -18.32 -29.90 2.71
N THR A 34 -17.80 -30.95 3.36
CA THR A 34 -16.36 -31.21 3.46
C THR A 34 -15.75 -31.47 2.09
N ALA A 35 -16.37 -32.32 1.27
CA ALA A 35 -15.90 -32.61 -0.08
C ALA A 35 -15.90 -31.38 -1.00
N LEU A 36 -16.86 -30.45 -0.83
CA LEU A 36 -16.83 -29.16 -1.53
C LEU A 36 -15.62 -28.32 -1.10
N ALA A 37 -15.36 -28.25 0.20
CA ALA A 37 -14.22 -27.50 0.74
C ALA A 37 -12.88 -28.10 0.27
N ASP A 38 -12.72 -29.41 0.30
CA ASP A 38 -11.51 -30.13 -0.11
C ASP A 38 -11.23 -29.99 -1.62
N LYS A 39 -12.28 -29.88 -2.43
CA LYS A 39 -12.17 -29.58 -3.87
C LYS A 39 -11.84 -28.12 -4.18
N GLY A 40 -11.83 -27.25 -3.18
CA GLY A 40 -11.60 -25.80 -3.35
C GLY A 40 -12.83 -24.99 -3.76
N ASP A 41 -14.02 -25.59 -3.82
CA ASP A 41 -15.28 -24.86 -4.05
C ASP A 41 -15.79 -24.25 -2.74
N HIS A 42 -15.04 -23.26 -2.26
CA HIS A 42 -15.27 -22.65 -0.96
C HIS A 42 -16.59 -21.88 -0.89
N VAL A 43 -17.09 -21.35 -2.02
CA VAL A 43 -18.39 -20.66 -2.07
C VAL A 43 -19.53 -21.66 -1.87
N ALA A 44 -19.53 -22.78 -2.60
CA ALA A 44 -20.56 -23.81 -2.41
C ALA A 44 -20.45 -24.49 -1.05
N ALA A 45 -19.21 -24.74 -0.58
CA ALA A 45 -18.97 -25.29 0.75
C ALA A 45 -19.54 -24.39 1.85
N LEU A 46 -19.34 -23.08 1.77
CA LEU A 46 -19.89 -22.13 2.74
C LEU A 46 -21.43 -22.20 2.78
N ALA A 47 -22.07 -22.18 1.62
CA ALA A 47 -23.53 -22.30 1.53
C ALA A 47 -24.05 -23.64 2.08
N ALA A 48 -23.26 -24.72 1.97
CA ALA A 48 -23.57 -26.01 2.58
C ALA A 48 -23.42 -25.96 4.11
N TRP A 49 -22.36 -25.34 4.63
CA TRP A 49 -22.13 -25.17 6.06
C TRP A 49 -23.21 -24.31 6.73
N GLU A 50 -23.65 -23.22 6.11
CA GLU A 50 -24.71 -22.36 6.64
C GLU A 50 -26.06 -23.09 6.75
N ARG A 51 -26.38 -23.96 5.77
CA ARG A 51 -27.57 -24.83 5.86
C ARG A 51 -27.45 -25.85 6.98
N LEU A 52 -26.28 -26.47 7.14
CA LEU A 52 -26.01 -27.42 8.22
C LEU A 52 -26.07 -26.75 9.60
N GLU A 53 -25.61 -25.50 9.73
CA GLU A 53 -25.66 -24.73 10.96
C GLU A 53 -27.10 -24.59 11.47
N GLN A 54 -28.04 -24.27 10.56
CA GLN A 54 -29.47 -24.23 10.87
C GLN A 54 -30.03 -25.60 11.27
N ARG A 55 -29.69 -26.66 10.52
CA ARG A 55 -30.15 -28.04 10.80
C ARG A 55 -29.63 -28.61 12.11
N THR A 56 -28.49 -28.10 12.60
CA THR A 56 -27.82 -28.60 13.81
C THR A 56 -28.00 -27.68 15.02
N ALA A 57 -28.78 -26.60 14.92
CA ALA A 57 -28.94 -25.59 15.97
C ALA A 57 -29.34 -26.16 17.35
N SER A 58 -30.16 -27.21 17.39
CA SER A 58 -30.58 -27.87 18.64
C SER A 58 -29.56 -28.88 19.20
N LYS A 59 -28.49 -29.19 18.45
CA LYS A 59 -27.46 -30.19 18.78
C LYS A 59 -26.11 -29.51 19.03
N ARG A 60 -25.87 -29.06 20.25
CA ARG A 60 -24.69 -28.26 20.64
C ARG A 60 -23.36 -28.77 20.07
N ARG A 61 -23.07 -30.08 20.20
CA ARG A 61 -21.82 -30.68 19.69
C ARG A 61 -21.73 -30.63 18.17
N SER A 62 -22.81 -30.99 17.46
CA SER A 62 -22.83 -30.97 15.99
C SER A 62 -22.75 -29.55 15.44
N LEU A 63 -23.45 -28.60 16.07
CA LEU A 63 -23.36 -27.18 15.74
C LEU A 63 -21.92 -26.68 15.86
N ALA A 64 -21.25 -27.02 16.95
CA ALA A 64 -19.86 -26.63 17.20
C ALA A 64 -18.90 -27.13 16.11
N LEU A 65 -19.04 -28.40 15.70
CA LEU A 65 -18.25 -28.98 14.60
C LEU A 65 -18.50 -28.25 13.27
N VAL A 66 -19.76 -28.00 12.94
CA VAL A 66 -20.13 -27.24 11.73
C VAL A 66 -19.51 -25.85 11.75
N GLN A 67 -19.55 -25.14 12.89
CA GLN A 67 -18.96 -23.81 13.04
C GLN A 67 -17.45 -23.81 12.88
N VAL A 68 -16.74 -24.81 13.42
CA VAL A 68 -15.29 -24.96 13.19
C VAL A 68 -14.98 -25.19 11.72
N ARG A 69 -15.68 -26.09 11.02
CA ARG A 69 -15.42 -26.34 9.59
C ARG A 69 -15.80 -25.15 8.71
N LYS A 70 -16.90 -24.46 9.03
CA LYS A 70 -17.29 -23.18 8.42
C LYS A 70 -16.20 -22.13 8.57
N SER A 71 -15.53 -22.06 9.73
CA SER A 71 -14.46 -21.08 9.97
C SER A 71 -13.29 -21.24 8.98
N ALA A 72 -12.92 -22.47 8.62
CA ALA A 72 -11.86 -22.74 7.67
C ALA A 72 -12.25 -22.29 6.25
N THR A 73 -13.51 -22.55 5.85
CA THR A 73 -14.04 -22.10 4.57
C THR A 73 -14.13 -20.57 4.48
N LEU A 74 -14.58 -19.90 5.54
CA LEU A 74 -14.61 -18.44 5.62
C LEU A 74 -13.21 -17.83 5.49
N LEU A 75 -12.21 -18.45 6.12
CA LEU A 75 -10.81 -18.02 6.01
C LEU A 75 -10.29 -18.15 4.57
N ALA A 76 -10.61 -19.25 3.87
CA ALA A 76 -10.24 -19.46 2.48
C ALA A 76 -10.89 -18.43 1.53
N LEU A 77 -12.08 -17.92 1.88
CA LEU A 77 -12.77 -16.83 1.18
C LEU A 77 -12.34 -15.43 1.63
N ASN A 78 -11.29 -15.31 2.46
CA ASN A 78 -10.82 -14.04 3.02
C ASN A 78 -11.85 -13.30 3.92
N ARG A 79 -12.90 -13.99 4.40
CA ARG A 79 -13.92 -13.48 5.36
C ARG A 79 -13.44 -13.65 6.80
N LYS A 80 -12.39 -12.91 7.15
CA LYS A 80 -11.59 -13.11 8.38
C LYS A 80 -12.38 -12.94 9.69
N ASP A 81 -13.17 -11.88 9.83
CA ASP A 81 -13.90 -11.60 11.07
C ASP A 81 -14.95 -12.68 11.35
N GLU A 82 -15.67 -13.09 10.31
CA GLU A 82 -16.66 -14.16 10.39
C GLU A 82 -16.01 -15.52 10.67
N SER A 83 -14.82 -15.77 10.10
CA SER A 83 -14.03 -16.96 10.43
C SER A 83 -13.70 -17.01 11.92
N VAL A 84 -13.22 -15.92 12.50
CA VAL A 84 -12.91 -15.83 13.94
C VAL A 84 -14.17 -16.00 14.79
N ALA A 85 -15.28 -15.36 14.41
CA ALA A 85 -16.55 -15.50 15.11
C ALA A 85 -17.03 -16.97 15.12
N ALA A 86 -17.01 -17.63 13.97
CA ALA A 86 -17.37 -19.04 13.83
C ALA A 86 -16.43 -19.97 14.62
N ALA A 87 -15.11 -19.74 14.57
CA ALA A 87 -14.14 -20.53 15.32
C ALA A 87 -14.35 -20.42 16.83
N ARG A 88 -14.58 -19.20 17.35
CA ARG A 88 -14.88 -18.96 18.77
C ARG A 88 -16.20 -19.59 19.20
N ALA A 89 -17.25 -19.48 18.39
CA ALA A 89 -18.54 -20.11 18.66
C ALA A 89 -18.39 -21.65 18.70
N GLY A 90 -17.65 -22.22 17.76
CA GLY A 90 -17.32 -23.65 17.73
C GLY A 90 -16.59 -24.08 19.00
N LEU A 91 -15.51 -23.39 19.38
CA LEU A 91 -14.75 -23.70 20.60
C LEU A 91 -15.61 -23.69 21.87
N ALA A 92 -16.55 -22.74 22.00
CA ALA A 92 -17.47 -22.69 23.14
C ALA A 92 -18.41 -23.91 23.24
N GLY A 93 -18.60 -24.63 22.14
CA GLY A 93 -19.41 -25.84 22.05
C GLY A 93 -18.63 -27.16 22.13
N LEU A 94 -17.28 -27.14 22.06
CA LEU A 94 -16.43 -28.34 22.07
C LEU A 94 -15.86 -28.61 23.48
N PRO A 95 -16.22 -29.73 24.15
CA PRO A 95 -15.64 -30.09 25.45
C PRO A 95 -14.13 -30.33 25.38
N ALA A 96 -13.36 -29.72 26.28
CA ALA A 96 -11.89 -29.87 26.30
C ALA A 96 -11.42 -31.31 26.61
N ALA A 97 -12.17 -32.05 27.43
CA ALA A 97 -11.83 -33.41 27.84
C ALA A 97 -12.09 -34.48 26.76
N ASP A 98 -12.86 -34.16 25.72
CA ASP A 98 -13.15 -35.13 24.65
C ASP A 98 -11.98 -35.20 23.67
N LYS A 99 -11.25 -36.32 23.70
CA LYS A 99 -10.10 -36.55 22.81
C LYS A 99 -10.49 -36.68 21.34
N THR A 100 -11.73 -37.09 21.04
CA THR A 100 -12.19 -37.25 19.65
C THR A 100 -12.35 -35.91 18.91
N LEU A 101 -12.28 -34.79 19.64
CA LEU A 101 -12.46 -33.42 19.13
C LEU A 101 -11.16 -32.61 19.10
N GLN A 102 -10.00 -33.27 19.29
CA GLN A 102 -8.69 -32.61 19.32
C GLN A 102 -8.38 -31.86 18.01
N GLU A 103 -8.65 -32.48 16.86
CA GLU A 103 -8.45 -31.85 15.55
C GLU A 103 -9.33 -30.60 15.37
N ASP A 104 -10.60 -30.64 15.77
CA ASP A 104 -11.51 -29.51 15.61
C ASP A 104 -11.08 -28.33 16.50
N ARG A 105 -10.67 -28.62 17.74
CA ARG A 105 -10.11 -27.58 18.63
C ARG A 105 -8.81 -27.01 18.07
N PHE A 106 -7.91 -27.85 17.59
CA PHE A 106 -6.68 -27.41 16.92
C PHE A 106 -7.01 -26.49 15.74
N THR A 107 -7.90 -26.92 14.84
CA THR A 107 -8.30 -26.18 13.65
C THR A 107 -8.86 -24.81 14.00
N ALA A 108 -9.73 -24.73 15.01
CA ALA A 108 -10.31 -23.47 15.45
C ALA A 108 -9.26 -22.49 16.00
N TYR A 109 -8.40 -22.94 16.91
CA TYR A 109 -7.31 -22.10 17.44
C TYR A 109 -6.30 -21.71 16.36
N PHE A 110 -5.94 -22.63 15.47
CA PHE A 110 -5.02 -22.39 14.36
C PHE A 110 -5.58 -21.36 13.37
N ASN A 111 -6.88 -21.40 13.06
CA ASN A 111 -7.53 -20.40 12.22
C ASN A 111 -7.55 -19.01 12.88
N ILE A 112 -7.85 -18.93 14.19
CA ILE A 112 -7.77 -17.69 14.95
C ILE A 112 -6.34 -17.13 14.89
N ALA A 113 -5.33 -17.98 15.08
CA ALA A 113 -3.93 -17.60 15.03
C ALA A 113 -3.53 -17.03 13.66
N ARG A 114 -3.93 -17.69 12.57
CA ARG A 114 -3.67 -17.22 11.20
C ARG A 114 -4.36 -15.88 10.89
N VAL A 115 -5.58 -15.67 11.38
CA VAL A 115 -6.28 -14.38 11.21
C VAL A 115 -5.55 -13.28 11.97
N ALA A 116 -5.17 -13.53 13.22
CA ALA A 116 -4.41 -12.58 14.03
C ALA A 116 -3.04 -12.27 13.40
N GLN A 117 -2.32 -13.27 12.90
CA GLN A 117 -1.05 -13.08 12.18
C GLN A 117 -1.25 -12.21 10.93
N ASN A 118 -2.27 -12.48 10.11
CA ASN A 118 -2.59 -11.65 8.95
C ASN A 118 -3.02 -10.22 9.32
N ALA A 119 -3.57 -10.03 10.52
CA ALA A 119 -3.92 -8.72 11.06
C ALA A 119 -2.72 -8.00 11.72
N ILE A 120 -1.54 -8.64 11.74
CA ILE A 120 -0.32 -8.17 12.40
C ILE A 120 -0.52 -8.06 13.93
N ASP A 121 -1.51 -8.78 14.48
CA ASP A 121 -1.66 -8.99 15.93
C ASP A 121 -0.82 -10.21 16.34
N TYR A 122 0.51 -10.02 16.39
CA TYR A 122 1.44 -11.13 16.62
C TYR A 122 1.39 -11.64 18.06
N ALA A 123 1.01 -10.81 19.03
CA ALA A 123 0.78 -11.23 20.41
C ALA A 123 -0.47 -12.12 20.53
N GLY A 124 -1.59 -11.71 19.91
CA GLY A 124 -2.79 -12.53 19.82
C GLY A 124 -2.56 -13.83 19.05
N ALA A 125 -1.81 -13.77 17.95
CA ALA A 125 -1.44 -14.94 17.16
C ALA A 125 -0.58 -15.93 17.97
N ALA A 126 0.41 -15.45 18.72
CA ALA A 126 1.26 -16.31 19.56
C ALA A 126 0.44 -17.06 20.60
N THR A 127 -0.52 -16.38 21.23
CA THR A 127 -1.45 -16.98 22.20
C THR A 127 -2.28 -18.07 21.56
N ALA A 128 -2.88 -17.79 20.40
CA ALA A 128 -3.72 -18.75 19.69
C ALA A 128 -2.93 -19.95 19.13
N TYR A 129 -1.68 -19.74 18.67
CA TYR A 129 -0.80 -20.85 18.28
C TYR A 129 -0.43 -21.74 19.47
N ALA A 130 -0.13 -21.16 20.64
CA ALA A 130 0.12 -21.95 21.84
C ALA A 130 -1.11 -22.78 22.26
N GLN A 131 -2.32 -22.21 22.14
CA GLN A 131 -3.57 -22.94 22.37
C GLN A 131 -3.78 -24.06 21.35
N ALA A 132 -3.46 -23.82 20.07
CA ALA A 132 -3.50 -24.85 19.04
C ALA A 132 -2.52 -25.99 19.35
N GLU A 133 -1.28 -25.67 19.74
CA GLU A 133 -0.28 -26.67 20.12
C GLU A 133 -0.78 -27.59 21.26
N GLY A 134 -1.47 -27.04 22.26
CA GLY A 134 -2.03 -27.80 23.37
C GLY A 134 -3.37 -28.50 23.07
N ALA A 135 -3.98 -28.23 21.92
CA ALA A 135 -5.32 -28.73 21.59
C ALA A 135 -5.33 -30.15 20.99
N SER A 136 -4.21 -30.63 20.47
CA SER A 136 -4.06 -31.94 19.84
C SER A 136 -2.78 -32.66 20.26
N ASP A 137 -2.86 -33.98 20.40
CA ASP A 137 -1.70 -34.84 20.61
C ASP A 137 -1.02 -35.23 19.27
N ASP A 138 -1.65 -34.93 18.12
CA ASP A 138 -1.09 -35.22 16.80
C ASP A 138 0.24 -34.47 16.57
N PRO A 139 1.35 -35.18 16.30
CA PRO A 139 2.65 -34.56 16.12
C PRO A 139 2.71 -33.56 14.96
N GLY A 140 1.97 -33.78 13.88
CA GLY A 140 1.95 -32.87 12.73
C GLY A 140 1.26 -31.55 13.06
N PHE A 141 0.12 -31.61 13.74
CA PHE A 141 -0.58 -30.41 14.22
C PHE A 141 0.25 -29.63 15.24
N ARG A 142 0.88 -30.32 16.19
CA ARG A 142 1.78 -29.68 17.16
C ARG A 142 2.96 -29.00 16.46
N LEU A 143 3.59 -29.68 15.50
CA LEU A 143 4.68 -29.11 14.70
C LEU A 143 4.24 -27.85 13.96
N ALA A 144 3.07 -27.88 13.30
CA ALA A 144 2.54 -26.72 12.59
C ALA A 144 2.27 -25.53 13.52
N ALA A 145 1.71 -25.77 14.71
CA ALA A 145 1.50 -24.74 15.72
C ALA A 145 2.82 -24.14 16.23
N MET A 146 3.84 -24.97 16.51
CA MET A 146 5.16 -24.49 16.96
C MET A 146 5.85 -23.63 15.92
N ILE A 147 5.76 -24.00 14.62
CA ILE A 147 6.31 -23.21 13.51
C ILE A 147 5.61 -21.86 13.43
N GLY A 148 4.26 -21.84 13.48
CA GLY A 148 3.49 -20.59 13.49
C GLY A 148 3.80 -19.71 14.70
N GLN A 149 3.95 -20.33 15.87
CA GLN A 149 4.32 -19.63 17.11
C GLN A 149 5.71 -18.98 16.99
N ALA A 150 6.72 -19.70 16.49
CA ALA A 150 8.06 -19.17 16.29
C ALA A 150 8.09 -17.99 15.30
N ASP A 151 7.30 -18.08 14.23
CA ASP A 151 7.17 -17.03 13.22
C ASP A 151 6.74 -15.69 13.83
N VAL A 152 5.63 -15.69 14.58
CA VAL A 152 5.10 -14.47 15.19
C VAL A 152 5.91 -14.01 16.39
N LEU A 153 6.43 -14.95 17.21
CA LEU A 153 7.27 -14.61 18.36
C LEU A 153 8.62 -14.01 17.96
N THR A 154 9.11 -14.24 16.74
CA THR A 154 10.38 -13.66 16.26
C THR A 154 10.43 -12.14 16.45
N TYR A 155 9.29 -11.47 16.39
CA TYR A 155 9.21 -10.01 16.50
C TYR A 155 8.74 -9.53 17.88
N VAL A 156 7.91 -10.31 18.60
CA VAL A 156 7.36 -9.86 19.89
C VAL A 156 8.09 -10.44 21.11
N ALA A 157 8.73 -11.60 20.98
CA ALA A 157 9.51 -12.25 22.04
C ALA A 157 10.55 -13.25 21.45
N PRO A 158 11.68 -12.77 20.91
CA PRO A 158 12.64 -13.61 20.17
C PRO A 158 13.21 -14.80 20.96
N THR A 159 13.36 -14.66 22.28
CA THR A 159 13.81 -15.77 23.15
C THR A 159 12.78 -16.90 23.22
N GLU A 160 11.49 -16.57 23.28
CA GLU A 160 10.41 -17.56 23.23
C GLU A 160 10.27 -18.16 21.83
N ALA A 161 10.53 -17.37 20.78
CA ALA A 161 10.61 -17.88 19.41
C ALA A 161 11.69 -18.95 19.27
N ALA A 162 12.88 -18.73 19.85
CA ALA A 162 13.97 -19.70 19.86
C ALA A 162 13.59 -21.00 20.58
N LYS A 163 12.86 -20.91 21.70
CA LYS A 163 12.34 -22.10 22.40
C LYS A 163 11.29 -22.83 21.56
N ALA A 164 10.37 -22.12 20.91
CA ALA A 164 9.39 -22.72 20.01
C ALA A 164 10.07 -23.43 18.82
N MET A 165 11.08 -22.81 18.21
CA MET A 165 11.88 -23.42 17.15
C MET A 165 12.62 -24.67 17.62
N ALA A 166 13.27 -24.64 18.79
CA ALA A 166 13.98 -25.80 19.32
C ALA A 166 13.02 -26.99 19.56
N ARG A 167 11.80 -26.73 20.06
CA ARG A 167 10.75 -27.75 20.21
C ARG A 167 10.29 -28.30 18.85
N ALA A 168 10.10 -27.43 17.87
CA ALA A 168 9.73 -27.83 16.51
C ALA A 168 10.81 -28.73 15.87
N GLU A 169 12.08 -28.37 15.97
CA GLU A 169 13.20 -29.16 15.46
C GLU A 169 13.32 -30.52 16.16
N ALA A 170 13.16 -30.54 17.49
CA ALA A 170 13.18 -31.78 18.25
C ALA A 170 12.02 -32.72 17.85
N LEU A 171 10.81 -32.19 17.66
CA LEU A 171 9.66 -32.98 17.22
C LEU A 171 9.82 -33.45 15.77
N ALA A 172 10.33 -32.61 14.88
CA ALA A 172 10.60 -32.96 13.49
C ALA A 172 11.63 -34.09 13.36
N ALA A 173 12.56 -34.21 14.31
CA ALA A 173 13.54 -35.30 14.35
C ALA A 173 12.93 -36.66 14.78
N THR A 174 11.77 -36.67 15.45
CA THR A 174 11.13 -37.91 15.92
C THR A 174 10.05 -38.44 14.99
N ILE A 175 9.63 -37.64 14.01
CA ILE A 175 8.58 -38.00 13.06
C ILE A 175 9.07 -37.94 11.61
N LYS A 176 8.35 -38.59 10.69
CA LYS A 176 8.64 -38.47 9.26
C LYS A 176 8.11 -37.14 8.75
N VAL A 177 9.00 -36.17 8.54
CA VAL A 177 8.67 -34.86 7.98
C VAL A 177 9.02 -34.81 6.49
N SER A 178 8.17 -34.17 5.67
CA SER A 178 8.45 -34.00 4.24
C SER A 178 9.61 -33.02 4.03
N LYS A 179 10.31 -33.10 2.88
CA LYS A 179 11.36 -32.12 2.55
C LYS A 179 10.83 -30.69 2.50
N SER A 180 9.57 -30.52 2.06
CA SER A 180 8.90 -29.21 2.01
C SER A 180 8.71 -28.63 3.42
N ASP A 181 8.28 -29.44 4.37
CA ASP A 181 8.06 -28.99 5.75
C ASP A 181 9.39 -28.75 6.48
N MET A 182 10.41 -29.59 6.22
CA MET A 182 11.78 -29.32 6.70
C MET A 182 12.35 -28.00 6.14
N ALA A 183 12.01 -27.66 4.89
CA ALA A 183 12.40 -26.37 4.31
C ALA A 183 11.72 -25.21 5.04
N GLU A 184 10.46 -25.37 5.42
CA GLU A 184 9.72 -24.35 6.17
C GLU A 184 10.28 -24.13 7.59
N ILE A 185 10.64 -25.22 8.28
CA ILE A 185 11.35 -25.16 9.58
C ILE A 185 12.68 -24.40 9.40
N SER A 186 13.46 -24.76 8.37
CA SER A 186 14.74 -24.10 8.07
C SER A 186 14.55 -22.62 7.74
N ARG A 187 13.49 -22.28 7.01
CA ARG A 187 13.13 -20.89 6.68
C ARG A 187 12.81 -20.08 7.93
N ARG A 188 11.93 -20.58 8.81
CA ARG A 188 11.59 -19.88 10.07
C ARG A 188 12.78 -19.74 11.01
N LYS A 189 13.65 -20.76 11.09
CA LYS A 189 14.94 -20.65 11.78
C LYS A 189 15.80 -19.52 11.19
N GLY A 190 15.91 -19.46 9.86
CA GLY A 190 16.64 -18.42 9.15
C GLY A 190 16.13 -17.03 9.50
N LEU A 191 14.81 -16.80 9.45
CA LEU A 191 14.21 -15.51 9.79
C LEU A 191 14.41 -15.12 11.26
N LEU A 192 14.30 -16.07 12.20
CA LEU A 192 14.61 -15.81 13.60
C LEU A 192 16.08 -15.38 13.78
N LEU A 193 17.02 -16.12 13.19
CA LEU A 193 18.45 -15.81 13.26
C LEU A 193 18.77 -14.46 12.61
N LEU A 194 18.10 -14.15 11.49
CA LEU A 194 18.23 -12.89 10.77
C LEU A 194 17.85 -11.70 11.65
N ASN A 195 16.71 -11.80 12.35
CA ASN A 195 16.17 -10.74 13.20
C ASN A 195 16.79 -10.70 14.62
N THR A 196 17.63 -11.68 14.96
CA THR A 196 18.44 -11.69 16.20
C THR A 196 19.90 -11.35 15.95
N GLY A 197 20.27 -10.97 14.73
CA GLY A 197 21.62 -10.53 14.36
C GLY A 197 22.63 -11.65 14.07
N ALA A 198 22.19 -12.92 14.10
CA ALA A 198 23.03 -14.08 13.80
C ALA A 198 23.14 -14.32 12.28
N PHE A 199 23.64 -13.33 11.53
CA PHE A 199 23.51 -13.26 10.07
C PHE A 199 24.13 -14.43 9.30
N GLU A 200 25.31 -14.93 9.70
CA GLU A 200 25.92 -16.08 9.02
C GLU A 200 25.12 -17.37 9.27
N ALA A 201 24.63 -17.57 10.49
CA ALA A 201 23.77 -18.71 10.82
C ALA A 201 22.42 -18.61 10.09
N ALA A 202 21.87 -17.39 9.98
CA ALA A 202 20.67 -17.11 9.19
C ALA A 202 20.88 -17.49 7.72
N ARG A 203 21.99 -17.05 7.12
CA ARG A 203 22.38 -17.40 5.75
C ARG A 203 22.44 -18.92 5.56
N GLN A 204 23.11 -19.65 6.45
CA GLN A 204 23.20 -21.11 6.36
C GLN A 204 21.82 -21.79 6.43
N ALA A 205 20.94 -21.36 7.36
CA ALA A 205 19.59 -21.89 7.47
C ALA A 205 18.74 -21.58 6.23
N SER A 206 18.84 -20.38 5.66
CA SER A 206 18.14 -20.01 4.42
C SER A 206 18.64 -20.80 3.21
N ILE A 207 19.95 -21.03 3.08
CA ILE A 207 20.51 -21.89 2.01
C ILE A 207 20.05 -23.35 2.16
N GLN A 208 19.95 -23.84 3.40
CA GLN A 208 19.41 -25.15 3.68
C GLN A 208 17.94 -25.25 3.24
N ALA A 209 17.13 -24.22 3.49
CA ALA A 209 15.76 -24.14 3.00
C ALA A 209 15.71 -24.22 1.46
N VAL A 210 16.56 -23.47 0.75
CA VAL A 210 16.67 -23.55 -0.72
C VAL A 210 17.04 -24.97 -1.19
N THR A 211 17.98 -25.62 -0.51
CA THR A 211 18.43 -26.98 -0.84
C THR A 211 17.31 -28.00 -0.67
N LEU A 212 16.58 -27.93 0.44
CA LEU A 212 15.44 -28.81 0.74
C LEU A 212 14.28 -28.65 -0.27
N ARG A 213 14.19 -27.46 -0.87
CA ARG A 213 13.25 -27.13 -1.95
C ARG A 213 13.69 -27.59 -3.34
N GLY A 214 14.84 -28.25 -3.45
CA GLY A 214 15.38 -28.73 -4.74
C GLY A 214 16.39 -27.79 -5.39
N GLY A 215 16.80 -26.73 -4.71
CA GLY A 215 17.87 -25.84 -5.16
C GLY A 215 17.43 -24.80 -6.20
N MET A 216 18.32 -24.55 -7.17
CA MET A 216 18.15 -23.55 -8.22
C MET A 216 17.67 -24.23 -9.51
N THR A 217 16.35 -24.37 -9.66
CA THR A 217 15.68 -24.99 -10.81
C THR A 217 14.96 -23.96 -11.67
N GLU A 218 14.73 -24.27 -12.94
CA GLU A 218 13.99 -23.40 -13.88
C GLU A 218 12.49 -23.32 -13.55
N LYS A 219 11.92 -24.40 -12.99
CA LYS A 219 10.56 -24.39 -12.45
C LYS A 219 10.61 -23.80 -11.04
N THR A 220 9.86 -22.74 -10.81
CA THR A 220 9.87 -21.95 -9.57
C THR A 220 8.43 -21.64 -9.16
N ASP A 221 8.07 -21.94 -7.91
CA ASP A 221 6.83 -21.47 -7.29
C ASP A 221 7.09 -20.31 -6.30
N LEU A 222 6.03 -19.74 -5.72
CA LEU A 222 6.15 -18.62 -4.78
C LEU A 222 6.93 -18.95 -3.50
N ARG A 223 6.91 -20.20 -3.06
CA ARG A 223 7.66 -20.63 -1.88
C ARG A 223 9.15 -20.77 -2.20
N ASP A 224 9.50 -21.19 -3.42
CA ASP A 224 10.88 -21.17 -3.92
C ASP A 224 11.41 -19.73 -4.00
N VAL A 225 10.60 -18.79 -4.51
CA VAL A 225 10.93 -17.36 -4.53
C VAL A 225 11.21 -16.85 -3.12
N ALA A 226 10.36 -17.20 -2.14
CA ALA A 226 10.50 -16.74 -0.77
C ALA A 226 11.80 -17.23 -0.12
N VAL A 227 12.12 -18.53 -0.19
CA VAL A 227 13.36 -19.06 0.42
C VAL A 227 14.63 -18.53 -0.28
N ARG A 228 14.59 -18.33 -1.60
CA ARG A 228 15.71 -17.74 -2.35
C ARG A 228 15.89 -16.27 -1.99
N SER A 229 14.81 -15.53 -1.83
CA SER A 229 14.85 -14.13 -1.38
C SER A 229 15.39 -14.00 0.05
N ASP A 230 15.02 -14.92 0.96
CA ASP A 230 15.57 -14.98 2.32
C ASP A 230 17.09 -15.22 2.29
N ALA A 231 17.54 -16.20 1.48
CA ALA A 231 18.96 -16.50 1.30
C ALA A 231 19.74 -15.32 0.69
N ALA A 232 19.12 -14.59 -0.25
CA ALA A 232 19.72 -13.41 -0.85
C ALA A 232 19.90 -12.28 0.16
N ILE A 233 18.87 -11.95 0.94
CA ILE A 233 18.95 -10.92 2.00
C ILE A 233 20.01 -11.28 3.03
N ALA A 234 20.00 -12.52 3.54
CA ALA A 234 20.99 -12.97 4.51
C ALA A 234 22.42 -12.89 3.93
N SER A 235 22.60 -13.22 2.65
CA SER A 235 23.90 -13.12 1.96
C SER A 235 24.37 -11.67 1.79
N LEU A 236 23.46 -10.73 1.48
CA LEU A 236 23.78 -9.30 1.40
C LEU A 236 24.26 -8.76 2.76
N LEU A 237 23.60 -9.15 3.85
CA LEU A 237 23.94 -8.68 5.20
C LEU A 237 25.30 -9.19 5.70
N VAL A 238 25.81 -10.31 5.18
CA VAL A 238 27.18 -10.80 5.46
C VAL A 238 28.19 -10.44 4.36
N GLY A 239 27.82 -9.60 3.39
CA GLY A 239 28.72 -9.14 2.32
C GLY A 239 29.04 -10.18 1.24
N ARG A 240 28.23 -11.23 1.10
CA ARG A 240 28.35 -12.26 0.05
C ARG A 240 27.52 -11.89 -1.19
N THR A 241 27.95 -10.85 -1.90
CA THR A 241 27.20 -10.26 -3.03
C THR A 241 26.97 -11.22 -4.19
N ASP A 242 27.93 -12.08 -4.52
CA ASP A 242 27.78 -13.09 -5.58
C ASP A 242 26.71 -14.16 -5.24
N ASP A 243 26.64 -14.58 -3.98
CA ASP A 243 25.59 -15.49 -3.52
C ASP A 243 24.22 -14.80 -3.56
N ALA A 244 24.16 -13.55 -3.11
CA ALA A 244 22.95 -12.75 -3.16
C ALA A 244 22.43 -12.60 -4.60
N ARG A 245 23.32 -12.26 -5.53
CA ARG A 245 23.04 -12.23 -6.98
C ARG A 245 22.42 -13.54 -7.43
N ARG A 246 23.09 -14.66 -7.14
CA ARG A 246 22.69 -16.00 -7.60
C ARG A 246 21.28 -16.33 -7.14
N TYR A 247 20.96 -16.07 -5.88
CA TYR A 247 19.64 -16.38 -5.34
C TYR A 247 18.57 -15.42 -5.85
N MET A 248 18.87 -14.12 -5.93
CA MET A 248 17.90 -13.10 -6.36
C MET A 248 17.55 -13.22 -7.85
N ALA A 249 18.49 -13.63 -8.71
CA ALA A 249 18.27 -13.76 -10.16
C ALA A 249 17.11 -14.72 -10.52
N MET A 250 16.77 -15.64 -9.62
CA MET A 250 15.74 -16.68 -9.81
C MET A 250 14.46 -16.41 -9.01
N THR A 251 14.30 -15.19 -8.50
CA THR A 251 13.08 -14.71 -7.82
C THR A 251 12.17 -13.92 -8.77
N GLY A 252 12.73 -13.42 -9.87
CA GLY A 252 12.06 -12.46 -10.75
C GLY A 252 11.98 -11.03 -10.19
N ALA A 253 12.49 -10.79 -8.97
CA ALA A 253 12.64 -9.45 -8.43
C ALA A 253 13.53 -8.61 -9.36
N GLY A 254 13.03 -7.43 -9.75
CA GLY A 254 13.71 -6.55 -10.69
C GLY A 254 13.81 -7.05 -12.13
N ARG A 255 13.12 -8.13 -12.51
CA ARG A 255 13.08 -8.66 -13.88
C ARG A 255 11.65 -9.00 -14.29
N ILE A 256 10.95 -8.04 -14.89
CA ILE A 256 9.64 -8.28 -15.49
C ILE A 256 9.79 -8.27 -17.01
N THR A 257 9.58 -9.43 -17.63
CA THR A 257 9.70 -9.60 -19.10
C THR A 257 8.64 -8.83 -19.88
N LYS A 258 7.50 -8.53 -19.25
CA LYS A 258 6.41 -7.69 -19.78
C LYS A 258 5.79 -6.84 -18.65
N GLY A 259 6.01 -5.53 -18.70
CA GLY A 259 5.57 -4.58 -17.66
C GLY A 259 6.69 -4.23 -16.68
N ASP A 260 6.39 -3.34 -15.73
CA ASP A 260 7.33 -2.89 -14.70
C ASP A 260 6.68 -3.09 -13.32
N PHE A 261 7.46 -3.36 -12.27
CA PHE A 261 6.95 -3.31 -10.90
C PHE A 261 6.81 -1.84 -10.51
N THR A 262 5.74 -1.23 -11.00
CA THR A 262 5.47 0.17 -10.73
C THR A 262 5.11 0.34 -9.25
N PRO A 263 5.63 1.39 -8.60
CA PRO A 263 5.17 1.74 -7.27
C PRO A 263 3.65 1.89 -7.23
N GLY A 264 3.04 1.52 -6.12
CA GLY A 264 1.62 1.71 -5.88
C GLY A 264 1.19 3.17 -5.99
N ALA A 265 -0.10 3.35 -6.27
CA ALA A 265 -0.76 4.65 -6.25
C ALA A 265 -0.66 5.31 -4.87
N GLU A 266 -0.71 4.48 -3.82
CA GLU A 266 -0.50 4.89 -2.43
C GLU A 266 0.54 3.99 -1.77
N MET A 267 1.69 4.57 -1.42
CA MET A 267 2.78 3.89 -0.71
C MET A 267 3.36 4.82 0.36
N THR A 268 2.51 5.25 1.28
CA THR A 268 2.91 6.14 2.38
C THR A 268 3.73 5.36 3.40
N VAL A 269 4.90 5.89 3.77
CA VAL A 269 5.72 5.35 4.86
C VAL A 269 5.30 6.01 6.18
N PRO A 270 5.43 5.33 7.33
CA PRO A 270 5.10 5.96 8.62
C PRO A 270 6.09 7.08 8.94
N ASP A 271 5.68 8.07 9.70
CA ASP A 271 6.58 9.10 10.19
C ASP A 271 7.53 8.53 11.27
N CYS A 272 8.73 9.10 11.39
CA CYS A 272 9.63 8.79 12.48
C CYS A 272 9.06 9.36 13.79
N GLY A 273 9.25 8.64 14.90
CA GLY A 273 8.58 8.90 16.17
C GLY A 273 7.28 8.11 16.29
N GLY A 274 6.22 8.78 16.75
CA GLY A 274 4.91 8.17 17.03
C GLY A 274 4.94 7.18 18.19
N ASP A 275 3.86 6.43 18.35
CA ASP A 275 3.67 5.48 19.46
C ASP A 275 4.73 4.37 19.50
N ALA A 276 5.23 3.96 18.32
CA ALA A 276 6.29 2.96 18.17
C ALA A 276 7.71 3.52 18.32
N GLY A 277 7.86 4.85 18.52
CA GLY A 277 9.16 5.49 18.73
C GLY A 277 10.16 5.30 17.58
N LEU A 278 9.70 5.23 16.33
CA LEU A 278 10.54 4.91 15.17
C LEU A 278 11.70 5.89 15.01
N LYS A 279 12.92 5.39 14.92
CA LYS A 279 14.12 6.20 14.70
C LYS A 279 14.41 6.30 13.20
N PRO A 280 15.06 7.38 12.73
CA PRO A 280 15.44 7.50 11.32
C PRO A 280 16.33 6.36 10.79
N ALA A 281 17.09 5.71 11.67
CA ALA A 281 17.94 4.56 11.36
C ALA A 281 17.18 3.23 11.34
N ASP A 282 15.98 3.17 11.91
CA ASP A 282 15.15 1.97 11.89
C ASP A 282 14.70 1.69 10.45
N MET A 283 14.63 0.41 10.13
CA MET A 283 14.25 -0.03 8.80
C MET A 283 13.64 -1.42 8.84
N ALA A 284 12.82 -1.76 7.86
CA ALA A 284 12.37 -3.13 7.66
C ALA A 284 12.38 -3.52 6.18
N VAL A 285 12.62 -4.80 5.92
CA VAL A 285 12.19 -5.44 4.69
C VAL A 285 10.83 -6.06 4.94
N VAL A 286 9.83 -5.60 4.21
CA VAL A 286 8.45 -6.09 4.31
C VAL A 286 8.12 -6.88 3.05
N GLU A 287 7.64 -8.11 3.24
CA GLU A 287 7.05 -8.94 2.20
C GLU A 287 5.53 -8.72 2.20
N PHE A 288 4.95 -8.61 1.01
CA PHE A 288 3.51 -8.49 0.85
C PHE A 288 3.06 -9.02 -0.52
N SER A 289 1.77 -9.16 -0.70
CA SER A 289 1.16 -9.53 -1.98
C SER A 289 0.13 -8.49 -2.42
N ILE A 290 -0.13 -8.39 -3.71
CA ILE A 290 -1.08 -7.42 -4.29
C ILE A 290 -2.30 -8.18 -4.83
N GLY A 291 -3.47 -7.90 -4.25
CA GLY A 291 -4.74 -8.47 -4.67
C GLY A 291 -5.16 -8.02 -6.08
N ASP A 292 -6.15 -8.70 -6.65
CA ASP A 292 -6.71 -8.33 -7.95
C ASP A 292 -7.42 -6.96 -7.93
N ASP A 293 -7.84 -6.51 -6.74
CA ASP A 293 -8.42 -5.20 -6.47
C ASP A 293 -7.37 -4.11 -6.17
N GLY A 294 -6.09 -4.49 -6.15
CA GLY A 294 -4.97 -3.59 -5.85
C GLY A 294 -4.71 -3.35 -4.37
N SER A 295 -5.43 -4.00 -3.46
CA SER A 295 -5.11 -3.98 -2.02
C SER A 295 -3.89 -4.83 -1.68
N VAL A 296 -3.22 -4.51 -0.57
CA VAL A 296 -2.21 -5.39 0.00
C VAL A 296 -2.84 -6.57 0.75
N LEU A 297 -2.36 -7.76 0.40
CA LEU A 297 -2.61 -9.02 1.06
C LEU A 297 -1.35 -9.47 1.81
N GLN A 298 -1.51 -10.05 3.00
CA GLN A 298 -0.44 -10.76 3.73
C GLN A 298 0.87 -9.96 3.90
N ALA A 299 0.78 -8.72 4.38
CA ALA A 299 1.98 -7.96 4.76
C ALA A 299 2.66 -8.58 5.99
N ALA A 300 3.95 -8.86 5.89
CA ALA A 300 4.76 -9.43 6.97
C ALA A 300 6.19 -8.89 6.95
N PRO A 301 6.80 -8.63 8.12
CA PRO A 301 8.23 -8.33 8.19
C PRO A 301 9.05 -9.58 7.84
N ILE A 302 10.19 -9.36 7.17
CA ILE A 302 11.20 -10.38 6.85
C ILE A 302 12.48 -10.11 7.65
N TYR A 303 12.87 -8.83 7.72
CA TYR A 303 14.04 -8.36 8.43
C TYR A 303 13.77 -6.97 8.97
N ALA A 304 14.27 -6.64 10.16
CA ALA A 304 14.21 -5.29 10.67
C ALA A 304 15.45 -4.89 11.48
N VAL A 305 15.73 -3.59 11.45
CA VAL A 305 16.61 -2.86 12.37
C VAL A 305 15.70 -1.95 13.20
N GLY A 306 15.90 -1.92 14.52
CA GLY A 306 15.02 -1.19 15.46
C GLY A 306 14.14 -2.10 16.33
N GLY A 307 14.28 -3.43 16.19
CA GLY A 307 13.49 -4.41 16.94
C GLY A 307 12.13 -4.70 16.32
N GLY A 308 11.37 -5.59 16.94
CA GLY A 308 10.15 -6.10 16.33
C GLY A 308 8.97 -5.13 16.35
N GLU A 309 8.89 -4.19 17.28
CA GLU A 309 7.87 -3.13 17.25
C GLU A 309 8.02 -2.25 15.99
N ALA A 310 9.25 -1.88 15.64
CA ALA A 310 9.54 -1.19 14.39
C ALA A 310 9.15 -2.04 13.17
N ALA A 311 9.52 -3.34 13.18
CA ALA A 311 9.16 -4.28 12.13
C ALA A 311 7.64 -4.36 11.88
N LEU A 312 6.85 -4.47 12.95
CA LEU A 312 5.39 -4.56 12.89
C LEU A 312 4.77 -3.23 12.44
N THR A 313 5.35 -2.10 12.83
CA THR A 313 4.86 -0.77 12.41
C THR A 313 5.04 -0.57 10.90
N PHE A 314 6.21 -0.93 10.35
CA PHE A 314 6.43 -0.89 8.91
C PHE A 314 5.53 -1.87 8.14
N ALA A 315 5.31 -3.08 8.67
CA ALA A 315 4.40 -4.04 8.06
C ALA A 315 2.94 -3.55 8.06
N ARG A 316 2.50 -2.86 9.12
CA ARG A 316 1.16 -2.23 9.18
C ARG A 316 1.02 -1.13 8.13
N ALA A 317 2.02 -0.27 7.98
CA ALA A 317 2.01 0.77 6.95
C ALA A 317 1.92 0.16 5.54
N ALA A 318 2.69 -0.90 5.27
CA ALA A 318 2.63 -1.60 3.98
C ALA A 318 1.24 -2.20 3.69
N ARG A 319 0.51 -2.65 4.73
CA ARG A 319 -0.83 -3.23 4.58
C ARG A 319 -1.85 -2.23 4.04
N ASP A 320 -1.64 -0.93 4.28
CA ASP A 320 -2.54 0.13 3.85
C ASP A 320 -2.17 0.68 2.45
N TRP A 321 -1.12 0.14 1.82
CA TRP A 321 -0.75 0.49 0.45
C TRP A 321 -1.72 -0.05 -0.59
N SER A 322 -1.69 0.58 -1.76
CA SER A 322 -2.61 0.23 -2.83
C SER A 322 -2.15 0.58 -4.24
N TRP A 323 -2.69 -0.17 -5.20
CA TRP A 323 -2.49 -0.02 -6.64
C TRP A 323 -3.84 0.22 -7.32
N THR A 324 -3.86 1.00 -8.42
CA THR A 324 -5.10 1.13 -9.20
C THR A 324 -5.38 -0.16 -10.00
N PRO A 325 -6.64 -0.41 -10.38
CA PRO A 325 -6.98 -1.56 -11.23
C PRO A 325 -6.20 -1.61 -12.54
N GLU A 326 -5.89 -0.45 -13.13
CA GLU A 326 -5.07 -0.34 -14.35
C GLU A 326 -3.63 -0.77 -14.10
N GLN A 327 -3.05 -0.41 -12.95
CA GLN A 327 -1.71 -0.87 -12.57
C GLN A 327 -1.70 -2.39 -12.39
N VAL A 328 -2.66 -2.94 -11.65
CA VAL A 328 -2.74 -4.39 -11.38
C VAL A 328 -2.85 -5.20 -12.68
N LYS A 329 -3.62 -4.73 -13.67
CA LYS A 329 -3.76 -5.38 -14.99
C LYS A 329 -2.44 -5.50 -15.76
N THR A 330 -1.48 -4.61 -15.52
CA THR A 330 -0.16 -4.67 -16.17
C THR A 330 0.84 -5.56 -15.44
N MET A 331 0.51 -6.03 -14.24
CA MET A 331 1.36 -6.86 -13.39
C MET A 331 0.98 -8.35 -13.50
N PRO A 332 1.85 -9.23 -14.01
CA PRO A 332 1.59 -10.66 -14.01
C PRO A 332 1.37 -11.18 -12.58
N ALA A 333 0.38 -12.05 -12.40
CA ALA A 333 -0.04 -12.53 -11.07
C ALA A 333 1.12 -13.06 -10.22
N PHE A 334 2.04 -13.83 -10.81
CA PHE A 334 3.22 -14.35 -10.10
C PHE A 334 4.06 -13.25 -9.42
N PHE A 335 4.28 -12.11 -10.09
CA PHE A 335 5.08 -11.01 -9.55
C PHE A 335 4.32 -10.10 -8.57
N ARG A 336 3.00 -10.30 -8.45
CA ARG A 336 2.18 -9.62 -7.44
C ARG A 336 2.30 -10.27 -6.06
N TYR A 337 2.72 -11.52 -5.98
CA TYR A 337 2.81 -12.25 -4.71
C TYR A 337 4.24 -12.28 -4.18
N GLY A 338 4.40 -12.04 -2.88
CA GLY A 338 5.71 -12.09 -2.21
C GLY A 338 6.66 -10.97 -2.65
N ALA A 339 6.13 -9.81 -3.06
CA ALA A 339 6.92 -8.63 -3.34
C ALA A 339 7.59 -8.15 -2.04
N ARG A 340 8.86 -7.74 -2.13
CA ARG A 340 9.64 -7.27 -0.97
C ARG A 340 10.17 -5.88 -1.20
N VAL A 341 9.98 -5.02 -0.21
CA VAL A 341 10.51 -3.64 -0.23
C VAL A 341 11.29 -3.36 1.03
N GLU A 342 12.36 -2.60 0.88
CA GLU A 342 13.04 -1.95 1.99
C GLU A 342 12.27 -0.68 2.35
N MET A 343 12.00 -0.47 3.64
CA MET A 343 11.26 0.68 4.16
C MET A 343 11.98 1.33 5.34
N ARG A 344 11.93 2.66 5.39
CA ARG A 344 12.27 3.47 6.57
C ARG A 344 11.16 4.49 6.83
N CYS A 345 11.10 5.01 8.05
CA CYS A 345 10.15 6.06 8.41
C CYS A 345 10.48 7.39 7.72
N SER A 346 9.51 8.28 7.56
CA SER A 346 9.70 9.64 7.03
C SER A 346 10.12 10.62 8.13
N THR A 347 11.09 11.48 7.86
CA THR A 347 11.42 12.65 8.69
C THR A 347 10.84 13.95 8.12
N ALA A 348 9.89 13.87 7.18
CA ALA A 348 9.30 15.06 6.58
C ALA A 348 8.30 15.69 7.54
N PHE A 349 8.39 17.01 7.71
CA PHE A 349 7.32 17.79 8.33
C PHE A 349 6.19 18.02 7.32
N GLN A 350 4.93 17.87 7.75
CA GLN A 350 3.78 18.22 6.91
C GLN A 350 3.82 19.70 6.56
N ARG A 351 3.73 20.02 5.27
CA ARG A 351 3.66 21.39 4.76
C ARG A 351 2.27 21.69 4.22
N PRO A 352 1.71 22.88 4.51
CA PRO A 352 0.55 23.38 3.79
C PRO A 352 0.83 23.47 2.28
N SER A 353 0.07 22.75 1.47
CA SER A 353 0.16 22.78 0.01
C SER A 353 -0.70 23.93 -0.56
N ILE A 354 -0.23 24.60 -1.63
CA ILE A 354 -1.07 25.56 -2.39
C ILE A 354 -2.35 24.87 -2.91
N VAL A 355 -2.26 23.59 -3.28
CA VAL A 355 -3.44 22.79 -3.66
C VAL A 355 -4.33 22.51 -2.45
N GLY A 356 -3.74 22.33 -1.26
CA GLY A 356 -4.46 22.21 0.01
C GLY A 356 -5.30 23.46 0.31
N THR A 357 -4.80 24.65 0.00
CA THR A 357 -5.57 25.89 0.11
C THR A 357 -6.80 25.91 -0.79
N LEU A 358 -6.71 25.41 -2.03
CA LEU A 358 -7.86 25.31 -2.93
C LEU A 358 -8.90 24.30 -2.43
N ARG A 359 -8.47 23.21 -1.80
CA ARG A 359 -9.37 22.26 -1.11
C ARG A 359 -10.08 22.93 0.07
N SER A 360 -9.37 23.72 0.87
CA SER A 360 -9.98 24.49 1.96
C SER A 360 -11.02 25.50 1.46
N ASP A 361 -10.76 26.17 0.33
CA ASP A 361 -11.73 27.08 -0.30
C ASP A 361 -13.01 26.34 -0.74
N LEU A 362 -12.88 25.13 -1.30
CA LEU A 362 -14.02 24.28 -1.63
C LEU A 362 -14.80 23.90 -0.37
N ALA A 363 -14.11 23.46 0.69
CA ALA A 363 -14.76 23.09 1.95
C ALA A 363 -15.53 24.26 2.58
N HIS A 364 -14.92 25.45 2.62
CA HIS A 364 -15.56 26.67 3.14
C HIS A 364 -16.78 27.06 2.31
N TRP A 365 -16.65 27.06 0.98
CA TRP A 365 -17.78 27.38 0.10
C TRP A 365 -18.94 26.39 0.25
N LEU A 366 -18.67 25.09 0.44
CA LEU A 366 -19.72 24.11 0.69
C LEU A 366 -20.45 24.38 2.02
N ASP A 367 -19.71 24.73 3.07
CA ASP A 367 -20.28 25.11 4.36
C ASP A 367 -21.19 26.35 4.25
N GLU A 368 -20.73 27.40 3.56
CA GLU A 368 -21.55 28.60 3.28
C GLU A 368 -22.85 28.30 2.52
N ARG A 369 -22.85 27.23 1.71
CA ARG A 369 -24.02 26.78 0.95
C ARG A 369 -24.89 25.77 1.69
N GLY A 370 -24.56 25.43 2.93
CA GLY A 370 -25.23 24.39 3.70
C GLY A 370 -25.15 23.00 3.06
N ALA A 371 -24.13 22.78 2.22
CA ALA A 371 -23.87 21.49 1.59
C ALA A 371 -23.06 20.58 2.53
N PRO A 372 -23.10 19.25 2.35
CA PRO A 372 -22.30 18.34 3.17
C PRO A 372 -20.81 18.68 3.09
N ALA A 373 -20.14 18.66 4.25
CA ALA A 373 -18.70 18.83 4.33
C ALA A 373 -17.97 17.75 3.51
N LEU A 374 -16.80 18.10 2.98
CA LEU A 374 -15.95 17.15 2.28
C LEU A 374 -15.54 16.01 3.22
N GLU A 375 -15.63 14.77 2.74
CA GLU A 375 -15.10 13.63 3.48
C GLU A 375 -13.58 13.79 3.70
N PRO A 376 -13.07 13.42 4.89
CA PRO A 376 -11.64 13.25 5.09
C PRO A 376 -11.06 12.29 4.05
N VAL A 377 -9.83 12.54 3.61
CA VAL A 377 -9.14 11.55 2.77
C VAL A 377 -9.00 10.28 3.59
N SER A 378 -9.47 9.16 3.04
CA SER A 378 -9.35 7.87 3.70
C SER A 378 -7.90 7.40 3.64
N ASP A 379 -7.31 7.08 4.79
CA ASP A 379 -6.00 6.41 4.88
C ASP A 379 -6.04 4.96 4.33
N LYS A 380 -7.21 4.48 3.92
CA LYS A 380 -7.45 3.13 3.36
C LYS A 380 -8.31 3.22 2.10
N ALA A 381 -7.73 3.78 1.05
CA ALA A 381 -8.43 4.09 -0.19
C ALA A 381 -9.20 2.91 -0.82
N VAL A 382 -8.60 1.71 -0.84
CA VAL A 382 -9.23 0.50 -1.42
C VAL A 382 -10.47 0.07 -0.65
N LEU A 383 -10.44 0.13 0.69
CA LEU A 383 -11.58 -0.25 1.51
C LEU A 383 -12.72 0.77 1.42
N ALA A 384 -12.38 2.04 1.23
CA ALA A 384 -13.36 3.12 1.15
C ALA A 384 -14.13 3.18 -0.18
N ILE A 385 -13.53 2.70 -1.29
CA ILE A 385 -14.07 2.94 -2.64
C ILE A 385 -15.50 2.40 -2.84
N ALA A 386 -15.83 1.24 -2.26
CA ALA A 386 -17.15 0.65 -2.38
C ALA A 386 -18.22 1.50 -1.66
N ALA A 387 -17.91 1.96 -0.44
CA ALA A 387 -18.78 2.84 0.34
C ALA A 387 -18.95 4.20 -0.34
N GLN A 388 -17.87 4.78 -0.89
CA GLN A 388 -17.91 6.06 -1.60
C GLN A 388 -18.76 5.99 -2.88
N ARG A 389 -18.62 4.92 -3.68
CA ARG A 389 -19.49 4.70 -4.85
C ARG A 389 -20.95 4.50 -4.45
N ALA A 390 -21.22 3.77 -3.36
CA ALA A 390 -22.57 3.59 -2.85
C ALA A 390 -23.17 4.91 -2.31
N ALA A 391 -22.36 5.74 -1.66
CA ALA A 391 -22.77 7.07 -1.20
C ALA A 391 -23.13 7.98 -2.38
N LEU A 392 -22.31 8.00 -3.44
CA LEU A 392 -22.63 8.72 -4.68
C LEU A 392 -23.94 8.23 -5.30
N ALA A 393 -24.10 6.92 -5.50
CA ALA A 393 -25.30 6.32 -6.10
C ALA A 393 -26.57 6.60 -5.26
N THR A 394 -26.47 6.52 -3.93
CA THR A 394 -27.58 6.83 -3.01
C THR A 394 -27.95 8.31 -3.08
N GLY A 395 -26.95 9.20 -3.12
CA GLY A 395 -27.17 10.63 -3.27
C GLY A 395 -27.85 10.97 -4.59
N GLU A 396 -27.41 10.36 -5.70
CA GLU A 396 -28.00 10.55 -7.03
C GLU A 396 -29.48 10.17 -7.06
N GLY A 397 -29.85 9.06 -6.40
CA GLY A 397 -31.24 8.64 -6.29
C GLY A 397 -32.13 9.58 -5.49
N LYS A 398 -31.56 10.38 -4.58
CA LYS A 398 -32.31 11.31 -3.71
C LYS A 398 -32.42 12.73 -4.27
N ALA A 399 -31.32 13.27 -4.79
CA ALA A 399 -31.21 14.68 -5.14
C ALA A 399 -31.03 14.93 -6.65
N GLY A 400 -30.85 13.88 -7.44
CA GLY A 400 -30.52 13.98 -8.87
C GLY A 400 -29.01 14.14 -9.10
N ARG A 401 -28.57 13.89 -10.34
CA ARG A 401 -27.14 13.76 -10.70
C ARG A 401 -26.32 15.05 -10.59
N ASP A 402 -26.96 16.22 -10.61
CA ASP A 402 -26.24 17.50 -10.64
C ASP A 402 -26.42 18.33 -9.35
N ALA A 403 -26.94 17.70 -8.29
CA ALA A 403 -27.16 18.37 -7.02
C ALA A 403 -25.84 18.72 -6.32
N LEU A 404 -25.79 19.92 -5.71
CA LEU A 404 -24.63 20.38 -4.93
C LEU A 404 -24.28 19.44 -3.76
N THR A 405 -25.29 18.77 -3.20
CA THR A 405 -25.12 17.78 -2.13
C THR A 405 -24.25 16.60 -2.53
N LEU A 406 -24.06 16.35 -3.84
CA LEU A 406 -23.17 15.32 -4.35
C LEU A 406 -21.70 15.74 -4.41
N MET A 407 -21.37 17.00 -4.12
CA MET A 407 -19.98 17.45 -4.18
C MET A 407 -19.07 16.63 -3.26
N SER A 408 -19.50 16.37 -2.02
CA SER A 408 -18.71 15.59 -1.06
C SER A 408 -18.42 14.15 -1.53
N PRO A 409 -19.41 13.30 -1.90
CA PRO A 409 -19.13 11.96 -2.39
C PRO A 409 -18.42 11.93 -3.75
N ILE A 410 -18.64 12.91 -4.64
CA ILE A 410 -17.87 13.02 -5.90
C ILE A 410 -16.41 13.34 -5.58
N TYR A 411 -16.14 14.32 -4.73
CA TYR A 411 -14.79 14.73 -4.36
C TYR A 411 -14.04 13.63 -3.61
N ALA A 412 -14.71 12.88 -2.75
CA ALA A 412 -14.17 11.70 -2.08
C ALA A 412 -13.65 10.65 -3.07
N LEU A 413 -14.36 10.43 -4.19
CA LEU A 413 -13.92 9.54 -5.27
C LEU A 413 -12.80 10.14 -6.12
N ILE A 414 -12.81 11.46 -6.39
CA ILE A 414 -11.73 12.11 -7.14
C ILE A 414 -10.40 11.99 -6.40
N GLU A 415 -10.42 12.19 -5.09
CA GLU A 415 -9.23 12.12 -4.21
C GLU A 415 -8.82 10.67 -3.89
N ASN A 416 -9.69 9.68 -4.17
CA ASN A 416 -9.37 8.28 -3.92
C ASN A 416 -8.32 7.80 -4.95
N PRO A 417 -7.10 7.41 -4.53
CA PRO A 417 -6.02 7.02 -5.43
C PRO A 417 -6.36 5.79 -6.30
N ILE A 418 -7.36 4.99 -5.92
CA ILE A 418 -7.78 3.77 -6.63
C ILE A 418 -8.74 4.03 -7.78
N VAL A 419 -9.40 5.20 -7.80
CA VAL A 419 -10.26 5.59 -8.91
C VAL A 419 -9.39 5.81 -10.15
N GLY A 420 -9.67 5.04 -11.19
CA GLY A 420 -8.95 5.10 -12.47
C GLY A 420 -9.04 6.48 -13.11
N ASN A 421 -8.05 6.82 -13.94
CA ASN A 421 -7.89 8.19 -14.45
C ASN A 421 -9.10 8.70 -15.27
N ASP A 422 -9.75 7.83 -16.05
CA ASP A 422 -10.93 8.20 -16.86
C ASP A 422 -12.16 8.47 -15.99
N GLU A 423 -12.41 7.62 -14.99
CA GLU A 423 -13.48 7.83 -14.00
C GLU A 423 -13.20 9.11 -13.20
N ARG A 424 -11.95 9.31 -12.76
CA ARG A 424 -11.51 10.51 -12.05
C ARG A 424 -11.73 11.77 -12.87
N ASN A 425 -11.40 11.74 -14.17
CA ASN A 425 -11.61 12.87 -15.07
C ASN A 425 -13.09 13.20 -15.23
N ALA A 426 -13.93 12.19 -15.47
CA ALA A 426 -15.37 12.37 -15.59
C ALA A 426 -15.99 12.94 -14.30
N LEU A 427 -15.56 12.45 -13.13
CA LEU A 427 -16.00 12.96 -11.83
C LEU A 427 -15.53 14.39 -11.59
N ALA A 428 -14.27 14.72 -11.90
CA ALA A 428 -13.75 16.08 -11.78
C ALA A 428 -14.50 17.06 -12.69
N ALA A 429 -14.81 16.66 -13.93
CA ALA A 429 -15.56 17.48 -14.88
C ALA A 429 -16.98 17.74 -14.38
N ARG A 430 -17.61 16.71 -13.81
CA ARG A 430 -18.93 16.81 -13.19
C ARG A 430 -18.90 17.71 -11.94
N ALA A 431 -17.93 17.55 -11.06
CA ALA A 431 -17.77 18.42 -9.89
C ALA A 431 -17.63 19.89 -10.32
N LEU A 432 -16.79 20.18 -11.32
CA LEU A 432 -16.65 21.52 -11.87
C LEU A 432 -17.98 22.05 -12.41
N ALA A 433 -18.72 21.25 -13.18
CA ALA A 433 -20.02 21.65 -13.72
C ALA A 433 -21.04 21.98 -12.60
N ILE A 434 -21.12 21.15 -11.56
CA ILE A 434 -21.96 21.39 -10.38
C ILE A 434 -21.55 22.68 -9.68
N ALA A 435 -20.25 22.89 -9.46
CA ALA A 435 -19.74 24.11 -8.84
C ALA A 435 -20.09 25.37 -9.66
N VAL A 436 -19.89 25.34 -10.97
CA VAL A 436 -20.24 26.46 -11.87
C VAL A 436 -21.74 26.75 -11.87
N ALA A 437 -22.58 25.72 -11.99
CA ALA A 437 -24.04 25.86 -11.98
C ALA A 437 -24.57 26.45 -10.67
N ASN A 438 -23.88 26.16 -9.55
CA ASN A 438 -24.20 26.71 -8.25
C ASN A 438 -23.46 28.03 -7.97
N GLY A 439 -22.84 28.68 -8.95
CA GLY A 439 -22.20 29.99 -8.75
C GLY A 439 -21.02 29.95 -7.79
N ALA A 440 -20.21 28.88 -7.84
CA ALA A 440 -18.98 28.80 -7.07
C ALA A 440 -18.03 29.97 -7.40
N PRO A 441 -17.27 30.49 -6.41
CA PRO A 441 -16.29 31.53 -6.65
C PRO A 441 -15.11 31.02 -7.51
N PRO A 442 -14.33 31.90 -8.15
CA PRO A 442 -13.21 31.52 -9.00
C PRO A 442 -12.22 30.55 -8.35
N SER A 443 -11.89 30.69 -7.06
CA SER A 443 -10.94 29.81 -6.36
C SER A 443 -11.40 28.36 -6.28
N VAL A 444 -12.70 28.14 -6.04
CA VAL A 444 -13.31 26.81 -6.04
C VAL A 444 -13.32 26.21 -7.44
N ARG A 445 -13.64 27.02 -8.46
CA ARG A 445 -13.59 26.58 -9.87
C ARG A 445 -12.17 26.21 -10.27
N LEU A 446 -11.18 27.00 -9.87
CA LEU A 446 -9.77 26.76 -10.18
C LEU A 446 -9.31 25.39 -9.67
N GLY A 447 -9.61 25.05 -8.42
CA GLY A 447 -9.25 23.75 -7.84
C GLY A 447 -9.82 22.57 -8.65
N LEU A 448 -11.10 22.64 -9.00
CA LEU A 448 -11.77 21.56 -9.76
C LEU A 448 -11.33 21.52 -11.23
N ASP A 449 -11.19 22.66 -11.90
CA ASP A 449 -10.73 22.75 -13.30
C ASP A 449 -9.28 22.28 -13.44
N MET A 450 -8.43 22.58 -12.46
CA MET A 450 -7.10 21.97 -12.37
C MET A 450 -7.18 20.44 -12.34
N MET A 451 -8.05 19.85 -11.51
CA MET A 451 -8.22 18.38 -11.46
C MET A 451 -8.70 17.82 -12.81
N VAL A 452 -9.63 18.49 -13.51
CA VAL A 452 -10.08 18.10 -14.85
C VAL A 452 -8.92 18.08 -15.83
N ARG A 453 -8.19 19.19 -15.95
CA ARG A 453 -7.06 19.30 -16.88
C ARG A 453 -5.91 18.37 -16.47
N GLN A 454 -5.79 18.08 -15.17
CA GLN A 454 -4.79 17.18 -14.62
C GLN A 454 -5.11 15.69 -14.77
N THR A 455 -6.32 15.34 -15.13
CA THR A 455 -6.73 13.94 -15.37
C THR A 455 -7.03 13.67 -16.85
N ALA A 456 -7.07 14.69 -17.71
CA ALA A 456 -7.40 14.54 -19.14
C ALA A 456 -6.33 13.84 -20.01
N LYS A 457 -5.14 13.52 -19.47
CA LYS A 457 -4.04 12.88 -20.22
C LYS A 457 -3.25 11.91 -19.34
N LEU A 458 -3.02 10.70 -19.88
CA LEU A 458 -2.28 9.60 -19.25
C LEU A 458 -0.76 9.82 -19.24
N ASP A 459 -0.19 10.32 -20.35
CA ASP A 459 1.24 10.66 -20.46
C ASP A 459 1.44 12.16 -20.32
N ARG A 460 2.20 12.57 -19.29
CA ARG A 460 2.52 13.97 -19.03
C ARG A 460 4.01 14.17 -19.04
N ASP A 461 4.49 14.84 -20.08
CA ASP A 461 5.76 15.54 -19.99
C ASP A 461 5.57 16.84 -19.19
N PHE A 462 6.65 17.32 -18.57
CA PHE A 462 6.75 18.55 -17.80
C PHE A 462 6.19 19.77 -18.55
N ASP A 463 6.43 19.83 -19.87
CA ASP A 463 5.97 20.92 -20.74
C ASP A 463 4.43 20.99 -20.85
N ALA A 464 3.73 19.85 -20.73
CA ALA A 464 2.28 19.80 -20.80
C ALA A 464 1.62 20.44 -19.57
N VAL A 465 2.22 20.33 -18.39
CA VAL A 465 1.73 20.94 -17.15
C VAL A 465 1.91 22.46 -17.19
N GLN A 466 3.06 22.95 -17.68
CA GLN A 466 3.28 24.39 -17.83
C GLN A 466 2.24 25.05 -18.75
N GLN A 467 1.92 24.39 -19.85
CA GLN A 467 0.95 24.92 -20.81
C GLN A 467 -0.46 25.01 -20.24
N ILE A 468 -0.83 24.14 -19.28
CA ILE A 468 -2.10 24.21 -18.57
C ILE A 468 -2.18 25.53 -17.78
N TYR A 469 -1.18 25.83 -16.94
CA TYR A 469 -1.22 27.03 -16.10
C TYR A 469 -1.21 28.32 -16.93
N ARG A 470 -0.39 28.39 -17.99
CA ARG A 470 -0.38 29.56 -18.89
C ARG A 470 -1.75 29.81 -19.51
N ARG A 471 -2.41 28.78 -20.04
CA ARG A 471 -3.74 28.93 -20.64
C ARG A 471 -4.80 29.36 -19.62
N MET A 472 -4.76 28.79 -18.42
CA MET A 472 -5.70 29.16 -17.35
C MET A 472 -5.51 30.62 -16.90
N LEU A 473 -4.29 31.15 -16.93
CA LEU A 473 -4.04 32.57 -16.61
C LEU A 473 -4.68 33.54 -17.60
N ASP A 474 -4.90 33.12 -18.84
CA ASP A 474 -5.53 33.93 -19.89
C ASP A 474 -7.07 33.85 -19.85
N GLU A 475 -7.64 32.93 -19.06
CA GLU A 475 -9.09 32.75 -18.96
C GLU A 475 -9.71 33.85 -18.07
N PRO A 476 -10.71 34.61 -18.54
CA PRO A 476 -11.24 35.77 -17.81
C PRO A 476 -11.70 35.48 -16.38
N VAL A 477 -12.22 34.28 -16.13
CA VAL A 477 -12.70 33.84 -14.80
C VAL A 477 -11.58 33.80 -13.75
N TYR A 478 -10.35 33.48 -14.17
CA TYR A 478 -9.18 33.43 -13.27
C TYR A 478 -8.34 34.69 -13.39
N ALA A 479 -8.23 35.28 -14.58
CA ALA A 479 -7.45 36.50 -14.80
C ALA A 479 -8.01 37.72 -14.04
N SER A 480 -9.32 37.76 -13.81
CA SER A 480 -9.99 38.88 -13.12
C SER A 480 -9.98 38.76 -11.59
N ASP A 481 -9.73 37.57 -11.04
CA ASP A 481 -9.72 37.31 -9.60
C ASP A 481 -8.27 37.27 -9.08
N ALA A 482 -7.96 38.13 -8.12
CA ALA A 482 -6.58 38.34 -7.66
C ALA A 482 -5.96 37.08 -7.05
N ARG A 483 -6.76 36.29 -6.32
CA ARG A 483 -6.30 35.08 -5.62
C ARG A 483 -5.98 33.96 -6.61
N THR A 484 -6.89 33.63 -7.52
CA THR A 484 -6.70 32.58 -8.53
C THR A 484 -5.57 32.92 -9.50
N ARG A 485 -5.51 34.17 -9.97
CA ARG A 485 -4.39 34.65 -10.79
C ARG A 485 -3.05 34.50 -10.08
N SER A 486 -3.00 34.79 -8.77
CA SER A 486 -1.79 34.67 -7.97
C SER A 486 -1.37 33.22 -7.76
N VAL A 487 -2.32 32.32 -7.45
CA VAL A 487 -2.08 30.87 -7.37
C VAL A 487 -1.47 30.36 -8.68
N LEU A 488 -2.09 30.69 -9.82
CA LEU A 488 -1.62 30.25 -11.12
C LEU A 488 -0.23 30.83 -11.48
N ARG A 489 0.05 32.10 -11.15
CA ARG A 489 1.38 32.70 -11.34
C ARG A 489 2.45 32.04 -10.49
N LEU A 490 2.15 31.72 -9.22
CA LEU A 490 3.06 30.99 -8.34
C LEU A 490 3.35 29.58 -8.88
N MET A 491 2.30 28.85 -9.25
CA MET A 491 2.44 27.51 -9.85
C MET A 491 3.22 27.55 -11.16
N GLN A 492 2.99 28.56 -12.01
CA GLN A 492 3.79 28.74 -13.23
C GLN A 492 5.24 29.07 -12.88
N ALA A 493 5.50 30.01 -11.98
CA ALA A 493 6.85 30.43 -11.59
C ALA A 493 7.71 29.25 -11.09
N ASP A 494 7.11 28.31 -10.35
CA ASP A 494 7.78 27.10 -9.85
C ASP A 494 8.32 26.20 -10.98
N HIS A 495 7.80 26.33 -12.20
CA HIS A 495 8.20 25.54 -13.36
C HIS A 495 9.08 26.33 -14.36
N GLU A 496 9.24 27.64 -14.22
CA GLU A 496 9.88 28.51 -15.20
C GLU A 496 11.39 28.75 -14.94
N LYS A 497 12.08 29.26 -15.96
CA LYS A 497 13.46 29.77 -15.80
C LYS A 497 13.44 31.10 -15.00
N PRO A 498 14.48 31.45 -14.23
CA PRO A 498 14.53 32.66 -13.40
C PRO A 498 14.08 33.95 -14.10
N ARG A 499 14.49 34.13 -15.37
CA ARG A 499 14.11 35.30 -16.19
C ARG A 499 12.59 35.44 -16.41
N VAL A 500 11.88 34.32 -16.51
CA VAL A 500 10.42 34.27 -16.70
C VAL A 500 9.70 34.19 -15.35
N ALA A 501 10.27 33.49 -14.38
CA ALA A 501 9.72 33.38 -13.03
C ALA A 501 9.70 34.72 -12.27
N LYS A 502 10.77 35.52 -12.38
CA LYS A 502 10.89 36.81 -11.66
C LYS A 502 9.69 37.75 -11.86
N PRO A 503 9.28 38.10 -13.10
CA PRO A 503 8.12 38.97 -13.28
C PRO A 503 6.80 38.34 -12.81
N LEU A 504 6.64 37.01 -12.86
CA LEU A 504 5.47 36.33 -12.32
C LEU A 504 5.38 36.50 -10.79
N LEU A 505 6.51 36.36 -10.10
CA LEU A 505 6.61 36.52 -8.65
C LEU A 505 6.44 37.98 -8.22
N GLU A 506 7.06 38.92 -8.95
CA GLU A 506 6.89 40.36 -8.72
C GLU A 506 5.41 40.79 -8.87
N ASN A 507 4.71 40.24 -9.86
CA ASN A 507 3.29 40.51 -10.05
C ASN A 507 2.41 40.02 -8.90
N VAL A 508 2.79 38.95 -8.20
CA VAL A 508 2.07 38.47 -7.00
C VAL A 508 2.48 39.25 -5.76
N ALA A 509 3.79 39.47 -5.57
CA ALA A 509 4.34 40.20 -4.44
C ALA A 509 3.85 41.66 -4.35
N ASN A 510 3.54 42.26 -5.51
CA ASN A 510 3.08 43.63 -5.64
C ASN A 510 1.57 43.74 -6.00
N ASP A 511 0.79 42.65 -5.98
CA ASP A 511 -0.64 42.73 -6.27
C ASP A 511 -1.35 43.51 -5.15
N PRO A 512 -1.93 44.69 -5.42
CA PRO A 512 -2.57 45.52 -4.40
C PRO A 512 -3.87 44.90 -3.87
N ALA A 513 -4.42 43.90 -4.55
CA ALA A 513 -5.60 43.17 -4.11
C ALA A 513 -5.27 42.04 -3.11
N LEU A 514 -4.00 41.77 -2.83
CA LEU A 514 -3.57 40.85 -1.77
C LEU A 514 -3.09 41.62 -0.54
N ASP A 515 -3.60 41.24 0.63
CA ASP A 515 -3.14 41.77 1.91
C ASP A 515 -1.62 41.55 2.10
N ALA A 516 -0.98 42.42 2.88
CA ALA A 516 0.46 42.32 3.12
C ALA A 516 0.88 40.98 3.75
N SER A 517 0.01 40.40 4.58
CA SER A 517 0.19 39.10 5.24
C SER A 517 -0.43 37.92 4.46
N ASP A 518 -0.94 38.14 3.24
CA ASP A 518 -1.55 37.06 2.45
C ASP A 518 -0.52 35.95 2.18
N PRO A 519 -0.82 34.66 2.46
CA PRO A 519 0.12 33.56 2.26
C PRO A 519 0.68 33.45 0.83
N LEU A 520 -0.08 33.82 -0.20
CA LEU A 520 0.39 33.81 -1.60
C LEU A 520 1.42 34.92 -1.84
N ARG A 521 1.18 36.11 -1.27
CA ARG A 521 2.11 37.24 -1.35
C ARG A 521 3.42 36.92 -0.63
N VAL A 522 3.32 36.40 0.59
CA VAL A 522 4.46 35.94 1.38
C VAL A 522 5.23 34.85 0.61
N GLY A 523 4.52 33.86 0.05
CA GLY A 523 5.10 32.81 -0.78
C GLY A 523 5.81 33.32 -2.04
N ALA A 524 5.32 34.41 -2.66
CA ALA A 524 5.97 35.05 -3.79
C ALA A 524 7.26 35.77 -3.39
N LEU A 525 7.23 36.49 -2.27
CA LEU A 525 8.38 37.24 -1.73
C LEU A 525 9.54 36.32 -1.33
N VAL A 526 9.26 35.17 -0.73
CA VAL A 526 10.28 34.16 -0.39
C VAL A 526 10.94 33.58 -1.66
N ARG A 527 10.15 33.27 -2.68
CA ARG A 527 10.67 32.81 -3.98
C ARG A 527 11.47 33.90 -4.70
N LEU A 528 11.02 35.15 -4.63
CA LEU A 528 11.71 36.29 -5.23
C LEU A 528 13.07 36.52 -4.55
N ALA A 529 13.12 36.50 -3.22
CA ALA A 529 14.37 36.61 -2.46
C ALA A 529 15.38 35.54 -2.91
N SER A 530 14.91 34.31 -3.13
CA SER A 530 15.71 33.19 -3.62
C SER A 530 16.27 33.41 -5.03
N LEU A 531 15.48 33.99 -5.93
CA LEU A 531 15.94 34.35 -7.27
C LEU A 531 17.00 35.46 -7.24
N GLU A 532 16.80 36.51 -6.44
CA GLU A 532 17.76 37.62 -6.32
C GLU A 532 19.10 37.15 -5.75
N GLN A 533 19.07 36.28 -4.73
CA GLN A 533 20.29 35.68 -4.20
C GLN A 533 21.01 34.81 -5.24
N THR A 534 20.25 34.08 -6.07
CA THR A 534 20.83 33.30 -7.17
C THR A 534 21.49 34.20 -8.22
N ALA A 535 20.94 35.39 -8.45
CA ALA A 535 21.50 36.40 -9.33
C ALA A 535 22.69 37.17 -8.73
N GLY A 536 23.01 36.94 -7.45
CA GLY A 536 24.09 37.62 -6.72
C GLY A 536 23.69 38.95 -6.08
N ASP A 537 22.41 39.32 -6.12
CA ASP A 537 21.89 40.55 -5.51
C ASP A 537 21.37 40.27 -4.09
N THR A 538 22.31 40.14 -3.15
CA THR A 538 22.00 39.86 -1.74
C THR A 538 21.21 40.99 -1.07
N ALA A 539 21.33 42.22 -1.54
CA ALA A 539 20.57 43.34 -1.01
C ALA A 539 19.09 43.24 -1.39
N ALA A 540 18.80 42.98 -2.66
CA ALA A 540 17.42 42.73 -3.12
C ALA A 540 16.82 41.46 -2.48
N ALA A 541 17.64 40.43 -2.30
CA ALA A 541 17.21 39.21 -1.63
C ALA A 541 16.77 39.46 -0.17
N ARG A 542 17.58 40.19 0.60
CA ARG A 542 17.24 40.59 1.97
C ARG A 542 15.98 41.46 2.00
N ALA A 543 15.88 42.45 1.11
CA ALA A 543 14.71 43.33 1.06
C ALA A 543 13.41 42.57 0.72
N ALA A 544 13.44 41.62 -0.20
CA ALA A 544 12.30 40.76 -0.52
C ALA A 544 11.91 39.86 0.66
N PHE A 545 12.90 39.30 1.37
CA PHE A 545 12.67 38.48 2.56
C PHE A 545 12.06 39.28 3.72
N GLU A 546 12.61 40.46 4.03
CA GLU A 546 12.08 41.33 5.08
C GLU A 546 10.62 41.73 4.81
N LYS A 547 10.29 42.01 3.55
CA LYS A 547 8.90 42.27 3.12
C LYS A 547 7.95 41.09 3.34
N SER A 548 8.46 39.86 3.41
CA SER A 548 7.61 38.68 3.66
C SER A 548 7.11 38.60 5.10
N GLY A 549 7.73 39.34 6.03
CA GLY A 549 7.39 39.32 7.46
C GLY A 549 7.73 38.01 8.19
N LEU A 550 8.36 37.05 7.52
CA LEU A 550 8.76 35.77 8.11
C LEU A 550 10.08 35.89 8.89
N THR A 551 10.15 35.18 10.01
CA THR A 551 11.43 34.88 10.67
C THR A 551 12.12 33.69 9.98
N ALA A 552 13.44 33.57 10.13
CA ALA A 552 14.22 32.52 9.47
C ALA A 552 13.71 31.09 9.76
N ASP A 553 13.13 30.87 10.94
CA ASP A 553 12.58 29.59 11.38
C ASP A 553 11.17 29.29 10.81
N GLN A 554 10.42 30.31 10.39
CA GLN A 554 9.03 30.17 9.93
C GLN A 554 8.90 29.90 8.41
N CYS A 555 9.97 30.07 7.63
CA CYS A 555 9.95 29.87 6.18
C CYS A 555 9.89 28.41 5.72
N ALA A 556 9.94 27.41 6.62
CA ALA A 556 9.73 26.00 6.25
C ALA A 556 8.25 25.69 5.93
N LEU A 557 7.31 26.57 6.34
CA LEU A 557 5.86 26.39 6.25
C LEU A 557 5.25 26.80 4.89
N LEU A 558 5.95 27.57 4.05
CA LEU A 558 5.36 28.22 2.87
C LEU A 558 6.07 27.93 1.54
N ASP A 559 7.15 27.15 1.54
CA ASP A 559 7.99 26.98 0.36
C ASP A 559 7.66 25.69 -0.43
N ALA A 560 7.43 25.85 -1.74
CA ALA A 560 7.44 24.73 -2.67
C ALA A 560 8.88 24.20 -2.78
N PRO A 561 9.10 22.89 -3.01
CA PRO A 561 10.44 22.36 -3.17
C PRO A 561 11.19 23.09 -4.31
N PRO A 562 12.42 23.61 -4.09
CA PRO A 562 13.18 24.32 -5.09
C PRO A 562 13.29 23.55 -6.40
N ARG A 563 13.28 24.27 -7.52
CA ARG A 563 13.42 23.66 -8.85
C ARG A 563 14.77 22.94 -8.97
N GLN A 564 14.76 21.70 -9.43
CA GLN A 564 16.01 20.98 -9.70
C GLN A 564 16.70 21.59 -10.94
N LEU A 565 18.00 21.85 -10.81
CA LEU A 565 18.86 22.38 -11.87
C LEU A 565 19.64 21.28 -12.57
N LYS A 566 20.07 20.26 -11.83
CA LYS A 566 20.85 19.13 -12.35
C LYS A 566 20.32 17.83 -11.77
N THR A 567 20.03 16.88 -12.66
CA THR A 567 19.77 15.48 -12.30
C THR A 567 21.10 14.76 -12.11
N GLY A 568 21.23 14.08 -10.96
CA GLY A 568 22.36 13.20 -10.67
C GLY A 568 21.99 11.72 -10.85
N GLY A 569 23.00 10.85 -10.72
CA GLY A 569 22.83 9.40 -10.72
C GLY A 569 23.42 8.69 -11.93
N VAL A 570 23.90 7.47 -11.66
CA VAL A 570 24.30 6.47 -12.65
C VAL A 570 23.62 5.16 -12.31
N PHE A 571 23.35 4.34 -13.32
CA PHE A 571 22.86 2.99 -13.09
C PHE A 571 23.94 2.19 -12.35
N PRO A 572 23.65 1.51 -11.23
CA PRO A 572 24.66 0.73 -10.53
C PRO A 572 25.15 -0.44 -11.40
N GLU A 573 26.47 -0.50 -11.65
CA GLU A 573 27.09 -1.52 -12.52
C GLU A 573 26.77 -2.95 -12.08
N GLU A 574 26.71 -3.18 -10.76
CA GLU A 574 26.34 -4.47 -10.18
C GLU A 574 24.92 -4.87 -10.59
N ALA A 575 23.93 -3.98 -10.40
CA ALA A 575 22.55 -4.22 -10.84
C ALA A 575 22.44 -4.37 -12.36
N GLN A 576 23.26 -3.64 -13.13
CA GLN A 576 23.30 -3.75 -14.58
C GLN A 576 23.81 -5.13 -15.02
N GLY A 577 24.92 -5.61 -14.42
CA GLY A 577 25.46 -6.94 -14.66
C GLY A 577 24.51 -8.06 -14.18
N TRP A 578 23.63 -7.76 -13.25
CA TRP A 578 22.57 -8.66 -12.79
C TRP A 578 21.31 -8.55 -13.65
N GLY A 579 21.23 -7.59 -14.56
CA GLY A 579 20.03 -7.30 -15.34
C GLY A 579 18.82 -7.02 -14.46
N PHE A 580 18.99 -6.29 -13.36
CA PHE A 580 17.92 -5.90 -12.46
C PHE A 580 17.50 -4.46 -12.71
N GLU A 581 16.20 -4.23 -12.70
CA GLU A 581 15.54 -2.93 -12.67
C GLU A 581 14.89 -2.71 -11.31
N GLY A 582 14.55 -1.47 -11.01
CA GLY A 582 13.95 -1.16 -9.73
C GLY A 582 13.72 0.32 -9.51
N TRP A 583 13.44 0.69 -8.27
CA TRP A 583 13.23 2.06 -7.90
C TRP A 583 13.58 2.31 -6.44
N THR A 584 13.83 3.58 -6.12
CA THR A 584 14.08 4.03 -4.75
C THR A 584 13.36 5.36 -4.53
N SER A 585 12.59 5.49 -3.46
CA SER A 585 12.12 6.78 -2.96
C SER A 585 13.14 7.32 -1.98
N THR A 586 13.70 8.47 -2.29
CA THR A 586 14.74 9.13 -1.49
C THR A 586 14.19 10.41 -0.90
N GLN A 587 14.27 10.52 0.42
CA GLN A 587 13.95 11.72 1.18
C GLN A 587 15.24 12.52 1.42
N PHE A 588 15.16 13.84 1.37
CA PHE A 588 16.30 14.71 1.54
C PHE A 588 15.88 16.15 1.84
N ASP A 589 16.83 16.93 2.34
CA ASP A 589 16.70 18.35 2.53
C ASP A 589 17.47 19.11 1.45
N ILE A 590 17.04 20.33 1.17
CA ILE A 590 17.71 21.24 0.24
C ILE A 590 18.22 22.42 1.06
N GLY A 591 19.54 22.60 1.10
CA GLY A 591 20.19 23.75 1.73
C GLY A 591 19.94 25.06 0.97
N ALA A 592 20.19 26.19 1.63
CA ALA A 592 20.10 27.52 1.01
C ALA A 592 20.97 27.64 -0.25
N ASP A 593 22.12 26.95 -0.28
CA ASP A 593 23.04 26.91 -1.41
C ASP A 593 22.61 25.97 -2.56
N GLY A 594 21.43 25.34 -2.44
CA GLY A 594 20.89 24.41 -3.43
C GLY A 594 21.55 23.02 -3.41
N ARG A 595 22.39 22.72 -2.41
CA ARG A 595 22.92 21.38 -2.19
C ARG A 595 21.92 20.51 -1.45
N VAL A 596 22.03 19.22 -1.70
CA VAL A 596 21.27 18.20 -0.98
C VAL A 596 21.94 17.94 0.37
N LEU A 597 21.12 17.81 1.41
CA LEU A 597 21.52 17.50 2.78
C LEU A 597 20.60 16.39 3.32
N ASN A 598 21.06 15.66 4.35
CA ASN A 598 20.26 14.66 5.07
C ASN A 598 19.54 13.63 4.17
N GLU A 599 20.14 13.27 3.04
CA GLU A 599 19.55 12.35 2.09
C GLU A 599 19.48 10.91 2.63
N ARG A 600 18.36 10.23 2.36
CA ARG A 600 18.13 8.84 2.77
C ARG A 600 17.07 8.17 1.92
N ALA A 601 17.27 6.89 1.62
CA ALA A 601 16.24 6.08 0.99
C ALA A 601 15.15 5.74 2.02
N VAL A 602 13.91 6.14 1.77
CA VAL A 602 12.74 5.77 2.58
C VAL A 602 12.02 4.53 2.04
N LEU A 603 12.14 4.26 0.74
CA LEU A 603 11.70 3.01 0.12
C LEU A 603 12.70 2.56 -0.93
N SER A 604 12.97 1.25 -1.03
CA SER A 604 13.76 0.69 -2.13
C SER A 604 13.24 -0.67 -2.58
N TYR A 605 13.20 -0.88 -3.90
CA TYR A 605 12.83 -2.12 -4.54
C TYR A 605 13.82 -2.44 -5.67
N PRO A 606 14.37 -3.68 -5.73
CA PRO A 606 14.39 -4.68 -4.66
C PRO A 606 15.19 -4.22 -3.42
N PRO A 607 14.99 -4.84 -2.24
CA PRO A 607 15.67 -4.42 -1.01
C PRO A 607 17.20 -4.45 -1.16
N PHE A 608 17.88 -3.43 -0.63
CA PHE A 608 19.34 -3.25 -0.62
C PHE A 608 20.05 -3.10 -1.97
N VAL A 609 19.40 -3.37 -3.09
CA VAL A 609 20.03 -3.30 -4.42
C VAL A 609 20.23 -1.85 -4.88
N PHE A 610 19.17 -1.02 -4.78
CA PHE A 610 19.19 0.35 -5.32
C PHE A 610 19.32 1.44 -4.25
N THR A 611 19.26 1.09 -2.96
CA THR A 611 19.32 2.05 -1.84
C THR A 611 20.51 3.00 -1.93
N LYS A 612 21.74 2.46 -2.07
CA LYS A 612 22.95 3.30 -2.17
C LYS A 612 22.97 4.15 -3.45
N ALA A 613 22.56 3.57 -4.58
CA ALA A 613 22.53 4.26 -5.85
C ALA A 613 21.48 5.39 -5.89
N GLY A 614 20.30 5.17 -5.30
CA GLY A 614 19.25 6.17 -5.18
C GLY A 614 19.70 7.37 -4.32
N VAL A 615 20.35 7.10 -3.19
CA VAL A 615 20.96 8.13 -2.35
C VAL A 615 22.04 8.89 -3.11
N ALA A 616 23.01 8.20 -3.72
CA ALA A 616 24.09 8.86 -4.48
C ALA A 616 23.58 9.71 -5.66
N ALA A 617 22.51 9.25 -6.32
CA ALA A 617 21.86 9.99 -7.41
C ALA A 617 21.25 11.31 -6.92
N ILE A 618 20.68 11.35 -5.72
CA ILE A 618 20.16 12.61 -5.17
C ILE A 618 21.28 13.49 -4.60
N THR A 619 22.30 12.95 -3.92
CA THR A 619 23.44 13.71 -3.39
C THR A 619 24.14 14.55 -4.47
N THR A 620 24.24 14.00 -5.68
CA THR A 620 24.86 14.66 -6.84
C THR A 620 23.92 15.61 -7.58
N SER A 621 22.63 15.65 -7.23
CA SER A 621 21.67 16.60 -7.76
C SER A 621 21.93 18.01 -7.23
N ARG A 622 21.50 19.01 -7.99
CA ARG A 622 21.56 20.42 -7.59
C ARG A 622 20.20 21.05 -7.77
N PHE A 623 19.83 21.89 -6.81
CA PHE A 623 18.58 22.60 -6.76
C PHE A 623 18.82 24.10 -6.85
N ALA A 624 17.78 24.86 -7.22
CA ALA A 624 17.84 26.31 -7.19
C ALA A 624 18.15 26.76 -5.75
N LYS A 625 19.02 27.77 -5.62
CA LYS A 625 19.36 28.33 -4.32
C LYS A 625 18.11 28.98 -3.73
N SER A 626 17.94 28.83 -2.42
CA SER A 626 16.92 29.56 -1.67
C SER A 626 17.61 30.58 -0.78
N PHE A 627 17.07 31.80 -0.72
CA PHE A 627 17.65 32.82 0.15
C PHE A 627 17.23 32.55 1.60
N ARG A 628 18.22 32.49 2.48
CA ARG A 628 18.03 32.32 3.93
C ARG A 628 18.97 33.30 4.64
N PRO A 629 18.46 34.26 5.42
CA PRO A 629 19.30 35.24 6.12
C PRO A 629 20.35 34.59 7.02
N ASP A 630 19.99 33.47 7.65
CA ASP A 630 20.84 32.75 8.61
C ASP A 630 21.54 31.52 7.99
N GLY A 631 21.36 31.28 6.69
CA GLY A 631 21.96 30.14 5.99
C GLY A 631 21.34 28.77 6.32
N GLY A 632 20.21 28.72 7.02
CA GLY A 632 19.49 27.51 7.41
C GLY A 632 18.92 26.67 6.24
N LEU A 633 18.23 25.57 6.57
CA LEU A 633 17.62 24.68 5.58
C LEU A 633 16.59 25.43 4.71
N GLY A 634 16.71 25.28 3.39
CA GLY A 634 15.78 25.85 2.42
C GLY A 634 14.47 25.08 2.34
N CYS A 635 14.54 23.75 2.36
CA CYS A 635 13.39 22.86 2.31
C CYS A 635 13.73 21.51 2.96
N GLY A 636 13.09 21.15 4.08
CA GLY A 636 13.29 19.84 4.74
C GLY A 636 12.26 18.77 4.35
N GLY A 637 12.67 17.51 4.20
CA GLY A 637 11.76 16.37 4.02
C GLY A 637 11.21 16.16 2.59
N THR A 638 11.91 16.66 1.57
CA THR A 638 11.51 16.45 0.17
C THR A 638 11.68 14.99 -0.22
N THR A 639 10.67 14.35 -0.79
CA THR A 639 10.78 12.97 -1.29
C THR A 639 10.79 12.95 -2.81
N ARG A 640 11.71 12.20 -3.40
CA ARG A 640 11.77 11.94 -4.84
C ARG A 640 11.97 10.47 -5.13
N ARG A 641 11.23 9.96 -6.11
CA ARG A 641 11.43 8.62 -6.62
C ARG A 641 12.40 8.62 -7.81
N ILE A 642 13.34 7.69 -7.77
CA ILE A 642 14.34 7.43 -8.82
C ILE A 642 14.04 6.04 -9.36
N ARG A 643 13.87 5.91 -10.67
CA ARG A 643 13.66 4.64 -11.37
C ARG A 643 14.94 4.22 -12.08
N PHE A 644 15.27 2.95 -11.98
CA PHE A 644 16.41 2.32 -12.63
C PHE A 644 15.86 1.33 -13.66
N THR A 645 15.94 1.70 -14.93
CA THR A 645 15.49 0.88 -16.07
C THR A 645 16.66 0.55 -16.98
N LEU A 646 16.73 -0.68 -17.46
CA LEU A 646 17.67 -1.08 -18.49
C LEU A 646 17.09 -0.59 -19.83
N GLY A 647 17.89 0.11 -20.63
CA GLY A 647 17.46 0.51 -21.98
C GLY A 647 17.04 -0.73 -22.76
N ARG A 648 15.80 -0.73 -23.28
CA ARG A 648 15.28 -1.80 -24.12
C ARG A 648 15.82 -1.70 -25.54
#